data_AF-A0A432HY48-F1
#
_entry.id   AF-A0A432HY48-F1
#
_cell.length_a   1.000
_cell.length_b   1.000
_cell.length_c   1.000
_cell.angle_alpha   90.00
_cell.angle_beta   90.00
_cell.angle_gamma   90.00
#
_symmetry.space_group_name_H-M   'P 1'
#
loop_
_entity.id
_entity.type
_entity.pdbx_description
1 polymer ?
#
loop_
_entity_poly.entity_id
_entity_poly.type
_entity_poly.pdbx_seq_one_letter_code
_entity_poly.pdbx_strand_id
1 'polypeptide(L)'
;GVLASQGAGELDDLRQLYTGGLTYKIANGFDEKGPSSWEDAPLSDPHECLRVKLVDMLGSEGPQKLEQLDHRLPFPQKMIENMLHELEVRNVVSIGFYRGTDEGEFILKVDEHYITGGKEKVVEYRLLQNLLLSKSFKLYDDPLEAFESHVMFQKMHELLDRVSDYRFADWKDLKHDPDVVMGRLLHNRVGYTKVDQLPLLLGLRPEPWIGEMEAKVLSKIPPGVNVVRQDLFIDIPKDDEHKRELSHAKHALANLERQMVFVKQYEELPERKRSLSLFHRVHEVYEPMPFLEALLELIARIGPVKRYTLGNYISRSPEEVDEGVRELVDAGKVSVVMALQPDLTEFYCMPEDAIQVRKSVREDRDMRILTQSDPFCSRFIQEVRYVLKQGWYYPVFKGVDPVGRILMYKVNDYLEVRDIHIPHAYLDEFTEQFERLLENYRDTLVDVALMTNFNGESIALADDTTKKAFEDIGFRFVGDGERMMRGGVMDPRPRNESIRTLFYNNNLHQETRSENETLAVRKIAEVRDDFALRGRCEMYRVDLKSMATASQLHQGTNLRSHRVYAPYSHFQRLLTIRNQPPDEELLDVLDFFSENSDPQLFMDRHAMTRAEFRKLAQPLIRSGHLVQDYRGGFRTVDPLTDVDVLELKQEYLRELIEDIPVITLKQFERLAGRPFKPEDVMDVLKQLEDDGVFIKGFLLEDMFEICWGRKEMLENASELDPMRDFVLPPSDPLAPYFSALLRERFGFGSAYLVFHNEDAIAAFKANTRNDIIDVTDFVTDPKLEKEAVRVIKEFAWEHNMPLRGKVLDRIRGR
;
A
#
# COMPACT_ATOMS: atom_id res chain seq x y z
N GLY A 1 -1.40 -46.59 7.53
CA GLY A 1 -1.77 -46.61 8.96
C GLY A 1 -2.57 -45.38 9.31
N VAL A 2 -1.89 -44.30 9.70
CA VAL A 2 -2.51 -43.02 10.11
C VAL A 2 -3.47 -42.43 9.06
N LEU A 3 -3.05 -42.38 7.79
CA LEU A 3 -3.88 -41.89 6.70
C LEU A 3 -5.15 -42.73 6.49
N ALA A 4 -5.02 -44.06 6.54
CA ALA A 4 -6.14 -44.97 6.35
C ALA A 4 -7.19 -44.84 7.48
N SER A 5 -6.76 -44.61 8.72
CA SER A 5 -7.67 -44.33 9.83
C SER A 5 -8.41 -42.99 9.72
N GLN A 6 -7.97 -42.09 8.83
CA GLN A 6 -8.59 -40.80 8.54
C GLN A 6 -9.37 -40.81 7.21
N GLY A 7 -9.70 -41.98 6.67
CA GLY A 7 -10.53 -42.09 5.47
C GLY A 7 -9.78 -41.97 4.14
N ALA A 8 -8.45 -41.89 4.14
CA ALA A 8 -7.66 -41.83 2.89
C ALA A 8 -7.87 -43.03 1.95
N GLY A 9 -8.35 -44.17 2.49
CA GLY A 9 -8.65 -45.37 1.71
C GLY A 9 -9.84 -45.23 0.75
N GLU A 10 -10.69 -44.21 0.95
CA GLU A 10 -11.88 -43.95 0.13
C GLU A 10 -11.71 -42.71 -0.78
N LEU A 11 -10.57 -42.00 -0.68
CA LEU A 11 -10.30 -40.78 -1.43
C LEU A 11 -9.54 -41.06 -2.73
N ASP A 12 -9.86 -40.28 -3.76
CA ASP A 12 -9.14 -40.29 -5.04
C ASP A 12 -7.93 -39.33 -5.06
N ASP A 13 -7.90 -38.33 -4.15
CA ASP A 13 -6.82 -37.33 -4.03
C ASP A 13 -6.53 -37.02 -2.54
N LEU A 14 -5.27 -37.24 -2.13
CA LEU A 14 -4.80 -36.98 -0.76
C LEU A 14 -4.86 -35.52 -0.35
N ARG A 15 -4.88 -34.58 -1.30
CA ARG A 15 -4.93 -33.14 -1.02
C ARG A 15 -6.27 -32.69 -0.45
N GLN A 16 -7.32 -33.50 -0.62
CA GLN A 16 -8.64 -33.27 -0.03
C GLN A 16 -8.67 -33.62 1.46
N LEU A 17 -7.71 -34.42 1.93
CA LEU A 17 -7.63 -34.81 3.32
C LEU A 17 -6.92 -33.72 4.14
N TYR A 18 -7.57 -33.26 5.20
CA TYR A 18 -6.91 -32.45 6.20
C TYR A 18 -5.94 -33.33 7.02
N THR A 19 -4.66 -32.96 7.03
CA THR A 19 -3.60 -33.74 7.69
C THR A 19 -3.04 -33.07 8.95
N GLY A 20 -3.60 -31.92 9.33
CA GLY A 20 -3.18 -31.13 10.48
C GLY A 20 -3.22 -31.91 11.79
N GLY A 21 -2.15 -31.79 12.57
CA GLY A 21 -2.00 -32.44 13.88
C GLY A 21 -1.84 -33.96 13.85
N LEU A 22 -1.79 -34.60 12.68
CA LEU A 22 -1.55 -36.04 12.58
C LEU A 22 -0.07 -36.37 12.84
N THR A 23 0.17 -37.27 13.78
CA THR A 23 1.51 -37.77 14.11
C THR A 23 1.58 -39.29 14.01
N TYR A 24 2.80 -39.80 13.89
CA TYR A 24 3.10 -41.23 13.98
C TYR A 24 4.33 -41.42 14.87
N LYS A 25 4.45 -42.60 15.48
CA LYS A 25 5.55 -42.88 16.39
C LYS A 25 6.78 -43.38 15.63
N ILE A 26 7.91 -42.73 15.84
CA ILE A 26 9.25 -43.17 15.43
C ILE A 26 10.03 -43.66 16.65
N ALA A 27 10.75 -44.75 16.50
CA ALA A 27 11.66 -45.21 17.54
C ALA A 27 12.96 -44.38 17.50
N ASN A 28 13.31 -43.73 18.61
CA ASN A 28 14.53 -42.91 18.73
C ASN A 28 15.60 -43.53 19.66
N GLY A 29 15.32 -44.69 20.23
CA GLY A 29 16.28 -45.50 20.99
C GLY A 29 16.01 -46.98 20.77
N PHE A 30 17.07 -47.79 20.78
CA PHE A 30 17.00 -49.24 20.59
C PHE A 30 17.82 -49.95 21.67
N ASP A 31 17.21 -50.95 22.31
CA ASP A 31 17.96 -52.01 22.98
C ASP A 31 18.25 -53.14 21.97
N GLU A 32 19.18 -54.05 22.27
CA GLU A 32 19.62 -55.12 21.36
C GLU A 32 18.49 -56.02 20.82
N LYS A 33 17.24 -55.88 21.30
CA LYS A 33 16.09 -56.68 20.86
C LYS A 33 14.85 -55.86 20.48
N GLY A 34 14.85 -54.53 20.57
CA GLY A 34 13.72 -53.72 20.15
C GLY A 34 13.86 -52.22 20.45
N PRO A 35 12.90 -51.41 19.97
CA PRO A 35 12.87 -49.97 20.25
C PRO A 35 12.60 -49.69 21.73
N SER A 36 13.52 -49.01 22.41
CA SER A 36 13.48 -48.66 23.83
C SER A 36 12.74 -47.35 24.12
N SER A 37 12.66 -46.45 23.15
CA SER A 37 11.98 -45.16 23.26
C SER A 37 11.37 -44.73 21.94
N TRP A 38 10.25 -44.02 22.03
CA TRP A 38 9.46 -43.55 20.91
C TRP A 38 9.26 -42.04 21.01
N GLU A 39 9.26 -41.37 19.87
CA GLU A 39 8.87 -39.98 19.72
C GLU A 39 7.74 -39.85 18.72
N ASP A 40 6.86 -38.88 18.94
CA ASP A 40 5.82 -38.53 17.99
C ASP A 40 6.45 -37.65 16.90
N ALA A 41 6.43 -38.14 15.66
CA ALA A 41 6.86 -37.42 14.48
C ALA A 41 5.63 -36.91 13.71
N PRO A 42 5.63 -35.65 13.23
CA PRO A 42 4.55 -35.14 12.40
C PRO A 42 4.52 -35.88 11.06
N LEU A 43 3.31 -36.07 10.52
CA LEU A 43 3.13 -36.62 9.19
C LEU A 43 3.73 -35.66 8.15
N SER A 44 4.58 -36.19 7.26
CA SER A 44 5.00 -35.44 6.07
C SER A 44 3.85 -35.37 5.06
N ASP A 45 3.93 -34.42 4.13
CA ASP A 45 2.99 -34.25 3.02
C ASP A 45 2.74 -35.58 2.27
N PRO A 46 1.55 -36.20 2.41
CA PRO A 46 1.29 -37.53 1.87
C PRO A 46 1.29 -37.60 0.36
N HIS A 47 0.77 -36.55 -0.30
CA HIS A 47 0.72 -36.45 -1.76
C HIS A 47 2.15 -36.41 -2.31
N GLU A 48 3.01 -35.62 -1.70
CA GLU A 48 4.44 -35.57 -2.07
C GLU A 48 5.19 -36.86 -1.75
N CYS A 49 4.92 -37.50 -0.61
CA CYS A 49 5.56 -38.77 -0.28
C CYS A 49 5.25 -39.84 -1.33
N LEU A 50 3.99 -39.91 -1.79
CA LEU A 50 3.58 -40.81 -2.86
C LEU A 50 4.26 -40.45 -4.18
N ARG A 51 4.30 -39.16 -4.54
CA ARG A 51 4.98 -38.66 -5.75
C ARG A 51 6.45 -39.06 -5.77
N VAL A 52 7.19 -38.72 -4.69
CA VAL A 52 8.61 -39.05 -4.54
C VAL A 52 8.81 -40.56 -4.59
N LYS A 53 7.94 -41.34 -3.95
CA LYS A 53 8.07 -42.80 -3.94
C LYS A 53 7.86 -43.41 -5.32
N LEU A 54 6.90 -42.91 -6.10
CA LEU A 54 6.69 -43.35 -7.48
C LEU A 54 7.89 -43.03 -8.37
N VAL A 55 8.42 -41.81 -8.28
CA VAL A 55 9.61 -41.40 -9.04
C VAL A 55 10.83 -42.25 -8.64
N ASP A 56 11.03 -42.50 -7.35
CA ASP A 56 12.09 -43.37 -6.82
C ASP A 56 11.97 -44.81 -7.34
N MET A 57 10.76 -45.40 -7.31
CA MET A 57 10.53 -46.75 -7.83
C MET A 57 10.78 -46.85 -9.33
N LEU A 58 10.27 -45.91 -10.13
CA LEU A 58 10.47 -45.90 -11.58
C LEU A 58 11.95 -45.68 -11.95
N GLY A 59 12.65 -44.79 -11.24
CA GLY A 59 14.06 -44.50 -11.50
C GLY A 59 15.03 -45.61 -11.05
N SER A 60 14.67 -46.39 -10.02
CA SER A 60 15.51 -47.50 -9.54
C SER A 60 15.23 -48.83 -10.23
N GLU A 61 14.01 -49.06 -10.69
CA GLU A 61 13.57 -50.36 -11.22
C GLU A 61 13.23 -50.34 -12.71
N GLY A 62 13.19 -49.16 -13.35
CA GLY A 62 12.84 -48.98 -14.76
C GLY A 62 11.33 -49.05 -15.02
N PRO A 63 10.90 -49.43 -16.25
CA PRO A 63 9.49 -49.49 -16.62
C PRO A 63 8.65 -50.39 -15.71
N GLN A 64 7.48 -49.93 -15.26
CA GLN A 64 6.56 -50.68 -14.40
C GLN A 64 5.10 -50.54 -14.87
N LYS A 65 4.32 -51.62 -14.74
CA LYS A 65 2.87 -51.60 -14.99
C LYS A 65 2.10 -51.02 -13.80
N LEU A 66 0.90 -50.51 -14.05
CA LEU A 66 0.02 -50.01 -12.98
C LEU A 66 -0.24 -51.06 -11.89
N GLU A 67 -0.54 -52.31 -12.28
CA GLU A 67 -0.77 -53.41 -11.35
C GLU A 67 0.43 -53.72 -10.44
N GLN A 68 1.65 -53.53 -10.95
CA GLN A 68 2.88 -53.74 -10.19
C GLN A 68 3.08 -52.66 -9.12
N LEU A 69 2.72 -51.42 -9.44
CA LEU A 69 2.75 -50.29 -8.52
C LEU A 69 1.66 -50.40 -7.47
N ASP A 70 0.44 -50.74 -7.89
CA ASP A 70 -0.74 -50.95 -7.03
C ASP A 70 -0.50 -52.03 -5.97
N HIS A 71 0.04 -53.20 -6.36
CA HIS A 71 0.33 -54.27 -5.41
C HIS A 71 1.37 -53.89 -4.35
N ARG A 72 2.23 -52.89 -4.61
CA ARG A 72 3.34 -52.53 -3.72
C ARG A 72 3.07 -51.32 -2.84
N LEU A 73 2.18 -50.44 -3.28
CA LEU A 73 1.89 -49.19 -2.60
C LEU A 73 0.64 -49.34 -1.73
N PRO A 74 0.64 -48.87 -0.47
CA PRO A 74 -0.50 -48.99 0.43
C PRO A 74 -1.58 -47.92 0.16
N PHE A 75 -1.85 -47.64 -1.12
CA PHE A 75 -2.78 -46.60 -1.59
C PHE A 75 -3.77 -47.19 -2.60
N PRO A 76 -5.00 -46.66 -2.71
CA PRO A 76 -5.94 -47.12 -3.73
C PRO A 76 -5.38 -46.95 -5.15
N GLN A 77 -5.64 -47.92 -6.03
CA GLN A 77 -5.18 -47.91 -7.43
C GLN A 77 -5.44 -46.58 -8.13
N LYS A 78 -6.63 -46.01 -7.94
CA LYS A 78 -7.05 -44.76 -8.57
C LYS A 78 -6.22 -43.55 -8.13
N MET A 79 -5.74 -43.54 -6.88
CA MET A 79 -4.86 -42.50 -6.37
C MET A 79 -3.46 -42.59 -7.00
N ILE A 80 -2.96 -43.82 -7.19
CA ILE A 80 -1.69 -44.08 -7.87
C ILE A 80 -1.81 -43.67 -9.35
N GLU A 81 -2.90 -44.03 -10.00
CA GLU A 81 -3.21 -43.65 -11.39
C GLU A 81 -3.29 -42.12 -11.56
N ASN A 82 -4.02 -41.43 -10.67
CA ASN A 82 -4.11 -39.97 -10.68
C ASN A 82 -2.73 -39.31 -10.51
N MET A 83 -1.90 -39.82 -9.61
CA MET A 83 -0.55 -39.30 -9.40
C MET A 83 0.36 -39.55 -10.62
N LEU A 84 0.29 -40.73 -11.23
CA LEU A 84 1.02 -41.04 -12.45
C LEU A 84 0.58 -40.14 -13.61
N HIS A 85 -0.72 -39.88 -13.74
CA HIS A 85 -1.23 -38.94 -14.73
C HIS A 85 -0.77 -37.50 -14.46
N GLU A 86 -0.73 -37.06 -13.20
CA GLU A 86 -0.17 -35.74 -12.84
C GLU A 86 1.33 -35.65 -13.22
N LEU A 87 2.10 -36.71 -12.96
CA LEU A 87 3.52 -36.80 -13.34
C LEU A 87 3.70 -36.85 -14.87
N GLU A 88 2.79 -37.49 -15.60
CA GLU A 88 2.76 -37.53 -17.06
C GLU A 88 2.51 -36.13 -17.65
N VAL A 89 1.47 -35.43 -17.17
CA VAL A 89 1.15 -34.06 -17.60
C VAL A 89 2.32 -33.11 -17.35
N ARG A 90 3.06 -33.32 -16.25
CA ARG A 90 4.28 -32.55 -15.91
C ARG A 90 5.54 -33.01 -16.66
N ASN A 91 5.42 -33.98 -17.58
CA ASN A 91 6.53 -34.57 -18.34
C ASN A 91 7.64 -35.19 -17.48
N VAL A 92 7.30 -35.68 -16.30
CA VAL A 92 8.22 -36.44 -15.43
C VAL A 92 8.17 -37.93 -15.78
N VAL A 93 6.98 -38.45 -16.07
CA VAL A 93 6.72 -39.86 -16.41
C VAL A 93 6.16 -39.96 -17.83
N SER A 94 6.39 -41.08 -18.50
CA SER A 94 5.83 -41.43 -19.81
C SER A 94 5.20 -42.83 -19.74
N ILE A 95 4.17 -43.08 -20.54
CA ILE A 95 3.55 -44.39 -20.68
C ILE A 95 3.79 -44.96 -22.09
N GLY A 96 4.23 -46.22 -22.16
CA GLY A 96 4.54 -46.87 -23.42
C GLY A 96 4.80 -48.36 -23.30
N PHE A 97 5.30 -48.97 -24.38
CA PHE A 97 5.61 -50.40 -24.45
C PHE A 97 7.13 -50.58 -24.59
N TYR A 98 7.85 -50.62 -23.46
CA TYR A 98 9.32 -50.58 -23.46
C TYR A 98 9.94 -51.98 -23.38
N ARG A 99 9.28 -52.91 -22.69
CA ARG A 99 9.76 -54.30 -22.53
C ARG A 99 9.07 -55.30 -23.47
N GLY A 100 8.27 -54.84 -24.42
CA GLY A 100 7.52 -55.70 -25.36
C GLY A 100 6.34 -56.42 -24.70
N THR A 101 5.72 -55.79 -23.70
CA THR A 101 4.48 -56.25 -23.05
C THR A 101 3.25 -55.83 -23.85
N ASP A 102 2.11 -56.51 -23.63
CA ASP A 102 0.81 -56.14 -24.24
C ASP A 102 0.08 -55.02 -23.46
N GLU A 103 0.63 -54.62 -22.31
CA GLU A 103 0.10 -53.58 -21.42
C GLU A 103 1.10 -52.44 -21.31
N GLY A 104 0.57 -51.22 -21.17
CA GLY A 104 1.36 -50.00 -21.01
C GLY A 104 2.16 -49.98 -19.70
N GLU A 105 3.39 -49.51 -19.80
CA GLU A 105 4.36 -49.41 -18.72
C GLU A 105 4.71 -47.94 -18.51
N PHE A 106 4.78 -47.52 -17.25
CA PHE A 106 5.24 -46.20 -16.85
C PHE A 106 6.76 -46.21 -16.69
N ILE A 107 7.43 -45.16 -17.16
CA ILE A 107 8.88 -44.96 -17.02
C ILE A 107 9.16 -43.46 -16.78
N LEU A 108 10.29 -43.12 -16.16
CA LEU A 108 10.74 -41.73 -16.14
C LEU A 108 11.04 -41.23 -17.55
N LYS A 109 10.68 -39.97 -17.83
CA LYS A 109 10.89 -39.34 -19.15
C LYS A 109 12.37 -39.29 -19.55
N VAL A 110 13.25 -39.11 -18.56
CA VAL A 110 14.70 -39.10 -18.76
C VAL A 110 15.20 -40.49 -19.21
N ASP A 111 14.66 -41.56 -18.63
CA ASP A 111 15.03 -42.94 -18.99
C ASP A 111 14.46 -43.34 -20.35
N GLU A 112 13.25 -42.89 -20.68
CA GLU A 112 12.65 -43.08 -22.01
C GLU A 112 13.56 -42.51 -23.10
N HIS A 113 14.11 -41.30 -22.90
CA HIS A 113 15.02 -40.68 -23.85
C HIS A 113 16.24 -41.58 -24.14
N TYR A 114 16.85 -42.18 -23.12
CA TYR A 114 17.98 -43.08 -23.32
C TYR A 114 17.59 -44.42 -23.96
N ILE A 115 16.45 -45.01 -23.57
CA ILE A 115 15.97 -46.29 -24.14
C ILE A 115 15.60 -46.14 -25.62
N THR A 116 15.09 -44.98 -26.03
CA THR A 116 14.70 -44.69 -27.41
C THR A 116 15.87 -44.23 -28.30
N GLY A 117 17.11 -44.25 -27.78
CA GLY A 117 18.33 -43.98 -28.55
C GLY A 117 18.88 -42.55 -28.44
N GLY A 118 18.39 -41.76 -27.48
CA GLY A 118 18.93 -40.45 -27.13
C GLY A 118 20.39 -40.52 -26.68
N LYS A 119 21.22 -39.59 -27.15
CA LYS A 119 22.68 -39.56 -26.91
C LYS A 119 23.12 -38.39 -26.04
N GLU A 120 22.32 -37.33 -25.94
CA GLU A 120 22.65 -36.19 -25.11
C GLU A 120 22.50 -36.51 -23.63
N LYS A 121 23.35 -35.92 -22.80
CA LYS A 121 23.22 -36.05 -21.35
C LYS A 121 22.17 -35.08 -20.85
N VAL A 122 21.00 -35.60 -20.53
CA VAL A 122 19.85 -34.81 -20.10
C VAL A 122 19.72 -34.78 -18.58
N VAL A 123 19.24 -33.65 -18.05
CA VAL A 123 18.85 -33.49 -16.65
C VAL A 123 17.33 -33.38 -16.54
N GLU A 124 16.76 -33.96 -15.48
CA GLU A 124 15.37 -33.74 -15.11
C GLU A 124 15.07 -32.24 -14.89
N TYR A 125 13.96 -31.77 -15.46
CA TYR A 125 13.56 -30.37 -15.34
C TYR A 125 13.33 -29.94 -13.88
N ARG A 126 12.88 -30.86 -13.02
CA ARG A 126 12.68 -30.60 -11.59
C ARG A 126 13.96 -30.20 -10.86
N LEU A 127 15.11 -30.80 -11.22
CA LEU A 127 16.41 -30.44 -10.63
C LEU A 127 16.83 -29.02 -11.02
N LEU A 128 16.50 -28.57 -12.23
CA LEU A 128 16.70 -27.18 -12.64
C LEU A 128 15.82 -26.23 -11.82
N GLN A 129 14.53 -26.56 -11.66
CA GLN A 129 13.61 -25.75 -10.85
C GLN A 129 14.08 -25.66 -9.39
N ASN A 130 14.55 -26.75 -8.81
CA ASN A 130 15.06 -26.78 -7.44
C ASN A 130 16.33 -25.92 -7.27
N LEU A 131 17.27 -25.97 -8.22
CA LEU A 131 18.42 -25.05 -8.18
C LEU A 131 17.96 -23.59 -8.26
N LEU A 132 17.02 -23.27 -9.16
CA LEU A 132 16.49 -21.92 -9.29
C LEU A 132 15.78 -21.45 -8.01
N LEU A 133 15.04 -22.34 -7.33
CA LEU A 133 14.43 -22.06 -6.04
C LEU A 133 15.49 -21.66 -5.01
N SER A 134 16.51 -22.50 -4.85
CA SER A 134 17.59 -22.27 -3.88
C SER A 134 18.37 -20.97 -4.14
N LYS A 135 18.61 -20.61 -5.40
CA LYS A 135 19.24 -19.33 -5.76
C LYS A 135 18.33 -18.14 -5.50
N SER A 136 17.02 -18.30 -5.79
CA SER A 136 16.07 -17.19 -5.72
C SER A 136 15.68 -16.82 -4.28
N PHE A 137 15.65 -17.80 -3.37
CA PHE A 137 15.25 -17.62 -1.97
C PHE A 137 16.42 -17.83 -1.00
N LYS A 138 17.65 -17.53 -1.46
CA LYS A 138 18.76 -17.36 -0.54
C LYS A 138 18.43 -16.23 0.44
N LEU A 139 18.54 -16.52 1.72
CA LEU A 139 18.31 -15.55 2.79
C LEU A 139 19.52 -14.63 2.94
N TYR A 140 19.24 -13.34 3.14
CA TYR A 140 20.17 -12.27 3.41
C TYR A 140 19.81 -11.59 4.73
N ASP A 141 20.81 -11.07 5.43
CA ASP A 141 20.57 -10.34 6.69
C ASP A 141 20.15 -8.88 6.42
N ASP A 142 20.61 -8.31 5.30
CA ASP A 142 20.33 -6.93 4.88
C ASP A 142 19.51 -6.90 3.57
N PRO A 143 18.39 -6.15 3.51
CA PRO A 143 17.68 -5.89 2.26
C PRO A 143 18.55 -5.43 1.09
N LEU A 144 19.58 -4.61 1.33
CA LEU A 144 20.45 -4.10 0.25
C LEU A 144 21.30 -5.22 -0.38
N GLU A 145 21.77 -6.20 0.40
CA GLU A 145 22.49 -7.37 -0.12
C GLU A 145 21.60 -8.21 -1.05
N ALA A 146 20.30 -8.29 -0.76
CA ALA A 146 19.36 -8.99 -1.63
C ALA A 146 19.27 -8.37 -3.04
N PHE A 147 19.43 -7.03 -3.17
CA PHE A 147 19.50 -6.33 -4.47
C PHE A 147 20.79 -6.59 -5.25
N GLU A 148 21.87 -7.00 -4.60
CA GLU A 148 23.09 -7.39 -5.32
C GLU A 148 22.87 -8.76 -5.98
N SER A 149 22.24 -9.68 -5.26
CA SER A 149 21.89 -11.01 -5.78
C SER A 149 20.82 -10.98 -6.85
N HIS A 150 19.87 -10.05 -6.79
CA HIS A 150 18.76 -9.93 -7.72
C HIS A 150 18.83 -8.61 -8.48
N VAL A 151 18.73 -8.64 -9.81
CA VAL A 151 18.93 -7.44 -10.64
C VAL A 151 17.97 -6.28 -10.29
N MET A 152 16.73 -6.58 -9.90
CA MET A 152 15.77 -5.58 -9.42
C MET A 152 14.65 -6.22 -8.59
N PHE A 153 14.00 -5.42 -7.74
CA PHE A 153 12.73 -5.75 -7.09
C PHE A 153 11.65 -4.74 -7.45
N GLN A 154 10.40 -5.18 -7.60
CA GLN A 154 9.27 -4.30 -7.97
C GLN A 154 8.40 -3.95 -6.77
N LYS A 155 8.30 -4.85 -5.79
CA LYS A 155 7.38 -4.72 -4.65
C LYS A 155 8.05 -5.18 -3.36
N MET A 156 7.63 -4.59 -2.25
CA MET A 156 8.06 -4.97 -0.89
C MET A 156 7.82 -6.45 -0.58
N HIS A 157 6.75 -7.04 -1.11
CA HIS A 157 6.44 -8.47 -0.96
C HIS A 157 7.58 -9.39 -1.41
N GLU A 158 8.34 -8.98 -2.42
CA GLU A 158 9.37 -9.83 -3.04
C GLU A 158 10.60 -10.00 -2.11
N LEU A 159 10.70 -9.24 -1.02
CA LEU A 159 11.78 -9.36 -0.03
C LEU A 159 11.43 -10.26 1.17
N LEU A 160 10.14 -10.57 1.40
CA LEU A 160 9.70 -11.33 2.58
C LEU A 160 10.43 -12.67 2.75
N ASP A 161 10.63 -13.41 1.67
CA ASP A 161 11.26 -14.74 1.72
C ASP A 161 12.73 -14.71 1.29
N ARG A 162 13.33 -13.51 1.22
CA ARG A 162 14.73 -13.30 0.81
C ARG A 162 15.56 -12.59 1.88
N VAL A 163 14.92 -11.96 2.86
CA VAL A 163 15.59 -11.21 3.93
C VAL A 163 15.07 -11.70 5.27
N SER A 164 15.98 -12.01 6.20
CA SER A 164 15.61 -12.40 7.56
C SER A 164 14.87 -11.28 8.28
N ASP A 165 13.79 -11.61 8.96
CA ASP A 165 13.00 -10.68 9.81
C ASP A 165 12.46 -9.43 9.10
N TYR A 166 12.37 -9.45 7.76
CA TYR A 166 11.91 -8.31 6.98
C TYR A 166 10.44 -7.93 7.25
N ARG A 167 10.22 -6.63 7.41
CA ARG A 167 8.91 -5.99 7.57
C ARG A 167 8.62 -5.04 6.42
N PHE A 168 7.33 -4.81 6.13
CA PHE A 168 6.95 -3.80 5.13
C PHE A 168 7.30 -2.37 5.55
N ALA A 169 7.51 -2.11 6.85
CA ALA A 169 8.03 -0.85 7.35
C ALA A 169 9.43 -0.53 6.75
N ASP A 170 10.31 -1.54 6.67
CA ASP A 170 11.70 -1.41 6.18
C ASP A 170 11.76 -0.95 4.73
N TRP A 171 10.72 -1.24 3.94
CA TRP A 171 10.58 -0.79 2.56
C TRP A 171 10.60 0.73 2.44
N LYS A 172 10.14 1.46 3.46
CA LYS A 172 10.19 2.92 3.47
C LYS A 172 11.64 3.37 3.54
N ASP A 173 12.42 2.85 4.46
CA ASP A 173 13.82 3.25 4.66
C ASP A 173 14.65 2.91 3.42
N LEU A 174 14.48 1.69 2.90
CA LEU A 174 15.12 1.22 1.67
C LEU A 174 14.88 2.14 0.45
N LYS A 175 13.69 2.72 0.31
CA LYS A 175 13.38 3.63 -0.80
C LYS A 175 14.05 4.99 -0.70
N HIS A 176 14.32 5.43 0.52
CA HIS A 176 14.95 6.72 0.80
C HIS A 176 16.47 6.59 0.97
N ASP A 177 16.99 5.35 0.93
CA ASP A 177 18.41 5.09 0.88
C ASP A 177 19.02 5.74 -0.38
N PRO A 178 20.10 6.54 -0.24
CA PRO A 178 20.73 7.23 -1.36
C PRO A 178 21.33 6.27 -2.39
N ASP A 179 21.66 5.03 -2.02
CA ASP A 179 22.20 4.03 -2.93
C ASP A 179 21.09 3.29 -3.70
N VAL A 180 19.81 3.54 -3.38
CA VAL A 180 18.67 2.93 -4.07
C VAL A 180 18.05 3.88 -5.08
N VAL A 181 17.82 3.37 -6.29
CA VAL A 181 17.21 4.09 -7.40
C VAL A 181 16.01 3.34 -7.96
N MET A 182 15.01 4.09 -8.40
CA MET A 182 13.83 3.56 -9.08
C MET A 182 13.82 4.00 -10.54
N GLY A 183 13.60 3.07 -11.46
CA GLY A 183 13.54 3.38 -12.88
C GLY A 183 12.85 2.31 -13.70
N ARG A 184 12.89 2.49 -15.03
CA ARG A 184 12.54 1.44 -15.98
C ARG A 184 13.80 0.66 -16.29
N LEU A 185 14.02 -0.44 -15.57
CA LEU A 185 15.31 -1.14 -15.48
C LEU A 185 15.41 -2.27 -16.53
N LEU A 186 14.97 -3.48 -16.22
CA LEU A 186 15.04 -4.63 -17.13
C LEU A 186 13.87 -4.59 -18.13
N HIS A 187 14.17 -4.49 -19.43
CA HIS A 187 13.17 -4.48 -20.52
C HIS A 187 11.95 -3.59 -20.22
N ASN A 188 12.21 -2.34 -19.80
CA ASN A 188 11.21 -1.33 -19.44
C ASN A 188 10.30 -1.62 -18.22
N ARG A 189 10.59 -2.66 -17.44
CA ARG A 189 9.91 -2.94 -16.17
C ARG A 189 10.29 -1.90 -15.13
N VAL A 190 9.30 -1.40 -14.40
CA VAL A 190 9.51 -0.46 -13.31
C VAL A 190 9.94 -1.22 -12.06
N GLY A 191 11.05 -0.85 -11.46
CA GLY A 191 11.56 -1.48 -10.26
C GLY A 191 12.61 -0.63 -9.56
N TYR A 192 13.08 -1.15 -8.43
CA TYR A 192 14.15 -0.59 -7.61
C TYR A 192 15.41 -1.42 -7.82
N THR A 193 16.56 -0.76 -7.76
CA THR A 193 17.88 -1.39 -7.78
C THR A 193 18.89 -0.48 -7.08
N LYS A 194 20.12 -0.96 -6.84
CA LYS A 194 21.19 -0.14 -6.32
C LYS A 194 21.89 0.66 -7.43
N VAL A 195 22.46 1.80 -7.08
CA VAL A 195 23.23 2.66 -7.99
C VAL A 195 24.40 1.89 -8.63
N ASP A 196 25.05 1.02 -7.88
CA ASP A 196 26.16 0.18 -8.35
C ASP A 196 25.76 -0.84 -9.44
N GLN A 197 24.46 -1.13 -9.59
CA GLN A 197 23.92 -2.03 -10.62
C GLN A 197 23.62 -1.31 -11.95
N LEU A 198 23.70 0.03 -11.99
CA LEU A 198 23.43 0.79 -13.21
C LEU A 198 24.35 0.41 -14.38
N PRO A 199 25.68 0.22 -14.22
CA PRO A 199 26.56 -0.26 -15.30
C PRO A 199 26.10 -1.56 -15.95
N LEU A 200 25.69 -2.55 -15.14
CA LEU A 200 25.15 -3.83 -15.61
C LEU A 200 23.90 -3.60 -16.47
N LEU A 201 22.93 -2.83 -15.96
CA LEU A 201 21.68 -2.55 -16.66
C LEU A 201 21.89 -1.77 -17.97
N LEU A 202 22.86 -0.86 -18.00
CA LEU A 202 23.25 -0.12 -19.20
C LEU A 202 23.88 -1.05 -20.24
N GLY A 203 24.72 -2.00 -19.83
CA GLY A 203 25.34 -2.98 -20.74
C GLY A 203 24.34 -3.86 -21.48
N LEU A 204 23.21 -4.19 -20.84
CA LEU A 204 22.10 -4.97 -21.41
C LEU A 204 21.19 -4.18 -22.37
N ARG A 205 21.50 -2.90 -22.61
CA ARG A 205 20.72 -1.99 -23.45
C ARG A 205 21.56 -1.50 -24.64
N PRO A 206 20.90 -1.11 -25.75
CA PRO A 206 21.56 -0.35 -26.80
C PRO A 206 21.80 1.09 -26.32
N GLU A 207 22.63 1.83 -27.05
CA GLU A 207 22.82 3.26 -26.82
C GLU A 207 21.49 4.03 -26.93
N PRO A 208 21.24 5.00 -26.04
CA PRO A 208 20.01 5.77 -26.06
C PRO A 208 19.99 6.72 -27.26
N TRP A 209 18.84 6.79 -27.94
CA TRP A 209 18.55 7.82 -28.93
C TRP A 209 18.07 9.10 -28.24
N ILE A 210 18.74 10.22 -28.52
CA ILE A 210 18.42 11.53 -27.94
C ILE A 210 18.07 12.49 -29.08
N GLY A 211 16.78 12.82 -29.21
CA GLY A 211 16.28 13.85 -30.11
C GLY A 211 16.49 15.27 -29.57
N GLU A 212 16.08 16.28 -30.34
CA GLU A 212 16.25 17.69 -29.99
C GLU A 212 15.50 18.07 -28.70
N MET A 213 14.25 17.63 -28.55
CA MET A 213 13.46 17.89 -27.35
C MET A 213 13.97 17.09 -26.14
N GLU A 214 14.37 15.83 -26.35
CA GLU A 214 15.03 15.01 -25.34
C GLU A 214 16.32 15.67 -24.82
N ALA A 215 17.16 16.20 -25.72
CA ALA A 215 18.36 16.95 -25.33
C ALA A 215 18.04 18.21 -24.54
N LYS A 216 17.00 18.98 -24.95
CA LYS A 216 16.53 20.16 -24.22
C LYS A 216 16.09 19.80 -22.80
N VAL A 217 15.31 18.73 -22.61
CA VAL A 217 14.88 18.25 -21.28
C VAL A 217 16.06 17.70 -20.48
N LEU A 218 16.94 16.92 -21.09
CA LEU A 218 18.12 16.34 -20.45
C LEU A 218 19.10 17.40 -19.95
N SER A 219 19.22 18.53 -20.66
CA SER A 219 20.05 19.67 -20.21
C SER A 219 19.62 20.24 -18.85
N LYS A 220 18.38 19.99 -18.43
CA LYS A 220 17.83 20.38 -17.12
C LYS A 220 18.11 19.37 -16.02
N ILE A 221 18.75 18.25 -16.34
CA ILE A 221 19.19 17.22 -15.39
C ILE A 221 20.72 17.17 -15.48
N PRO A 222 21.45 17.98 -14.69
CA PRO A 222 22.91 18.02 -14.75
C PRO A 222 23.51 16.70 -14.23
N PRO A 223 24.69 16.29 -14.73
CA PRO A 223 25.47 15.21 -14.12
C PRO A 223 25.74 15.47 -12.64
N GLY A 224 25.56 14.45 -11.79
CA GLY A 224 25.85 14.53 -10.35
C GLY A 224 24.90 15.41 -9.52
N VAL A 225 23.88 16.01 -10.13
CA VAL A 225 22.92 16.88 -9.44
C VAL A 225 21.51 16.34 -9.61
N ASN A 226 20.89 16.06 -8.47
CA ASN A 226 19.49 15.66 -8.40
C ASN A 226 18.58 16.88 -8.56
N VAL A 227 17.56 16.76 -9.41
CA VAL A 227 16.63 17.86 -9.69
C VAL A 227 15.18 17.48 -9.44
N VAL A 228 14.36 18.44 -9.01
CA VAL A 228 12.94 18.20 -8.84
C VAL A 228 12.19 18.37 -10.16
N ARG A 229 11.05 17.71 -10.30
CA ARG A 229 10.21 17.79 -11.51
C ARG A 229 9.85 19.22 -11.93
N GLN A 230 9.74 20.14 -10.96
CA GLN A 230 9.34 21.52 -11.22
C GLN A 230 10.38 22.29 -12.04
N ASP A 231 11.66 21.97 -11.83
CA ASP A 231 12.79 22.65 -12.49
C ASP A 231 12.95 22.21 -13.95
N LEU A 232 12.51 20.99 -14.28
CA LEU A 232 12.60 20.43 -15.63
C LEU A 232 11.83 21.23 -16.68
N PHE A 233 10.79 21.96 -16.26
CA PHE A 233 9.86 22.66 -17.16
C PHE A 233 9.71 24.14 -16.80
N ILE A 234 10.62 24.71 -16.00
CA ILE A 234 10.50 26.09 -15.49
C ILE A 234 10.50 27.14 -16.61
N ASP A 235 11.22 26.86 -17.71
CA ASP A 235 11.33 27.75 -18.86
C ASP A 235 10.18 27.64 -19.87
N ILE A 236 9.22 26.71 -19.64
CA ILE A 236 8.08 26.51 -20.54
C ILE A 236 6.84 27.16 -19.91
N PRO A 237 6.29 28.23 -20.50
CA PRO A 237 5.05 28.86 -20.02
C PRO A 237 3.89 27.86 -19.96
N LYS A 238 2.98 28.06 -18.99
CA LYS A 238 1.80 27.20 -18.75
C LYS A 238 0.49 27.78 -19.30
N ASP A 239 0.58 28.55 -20.37
CA ASP A 239 -0.55 29.12 -21.10
C ASP A 239 -1.05 28.16 -22.21
N ASP A 240 -2.21 28.47 -22.80
CA ASP A 240 -2.83 27.61 -23.81
C ASP A 240 -2.03 27.55 -25.13
N GLU A 241 -1.20 28.56 -25.43
CA GLU A 241 -0.35 28.62 -26.62
C GLU A 241 0.83 27.62 -26.54
N HIS A 242 1.50 27.52 -25.39
CA HIS A 242 2.66 26.63 -25.19
C HIS A 242 2.26 25.22 -24.71
N LYS A 243 0.96 24.94 -24.62
CA LYS A 243 0.42 23.64 -24.19
C LYS A 243 0.94 22.46 -25.03
N ARG A 244 1.13 22.66 -26.34
CA ARG A 244 1.70 21.64 -27.24
C ARG A 244 3.18 21.37 -26.93
N GLU A 245 3.98 22.42 -26.74
CA GLU A 245 5.40 22.31 -26.38
C GLU A 245 5.56 21.61 -25.03
N LEU A 246 4.76 21.99 -24.03
CA LEU A 246 4.77 21.33 -22.73
C LEU A 246 4.39 19.83 -22.84
N SER A 247 3.46 19.48 -23.72
CA SER A 247 3.12 18.08 -23.99
C SER A 247 4.29 17.33 -24.62
N HIS A 248 4.95 17.93 -25.62
CA HIS A 248 6.13 17.35 -26.26
C HIS A 248 7.27 17.15 -25.27
N ALA A 249 7.56 18.12 -24.40
CA ALA A 249 8.56 18.00 -23.34
C ALA A 249 8.23 16.88 -22.33
N LYS A 250 6.96 16.71 -21.97
CA LYS A 250 6.51 15.58 -21.13
C LYS A 250 6.69 14.23 -21.82
N HIS A 251 6.43 14.14 -23.13
CA HIS A 251 6.68 12.93 -23.90
C HIS A 251 8.17 12.63 -24.02
N ALA A 252 9.01 13.64 -24.25
CA ALA A 252 10.46 13.51 -24.27
C ALA A 252 10.99 12.98 -22.93
N LEU A 253 10.51 13.53 -21.79
CA LEU A 253 10.85 13.00 -20.47
C LEU A 253 10.48 11.51 -20.31
N ALA A 254 9.32 11.10 -20.81
CA ALA A 254 8.91 9.69 -20.77
C ALA A 254 9.77 8.79 -21.68
N ASN A 255 10.25 9.31 -22.81
CA ASN A 255 11.20 8.61 -23.69
C ASN A 255 12.57 8.44 -23.02
N LEU A 256 13.09 9.50 -22.39
CA LEU A 256 14.33 9.46 -21.62
C LEU A 256 14.24 8.41 -20.49
N GLU A 257 13.11 8.34 -19.79
CA GLU A 257 12.87 7.33 -18.74
C GLU A 257 12.88 5.88 -19.31
N ARG A 258 12.24 5.64 -20.46
CA ARG A 258 12.25 4.32 -21.13
C ARG A 258 13.66 3.88 -21.54
N GLN A 259 14.48 4.84 -21.93
CA GLN A 259 15.86 4.59 -22.34
C GLN A 259 16.83 4.56 -21.15
N MET A 260 16.32 4.70 -19.91
CA MET A 260 17.12 4.73 -18.68
C MET A 260 18.20 5.85 -18.69
N VAL A 261 17.90 6.97 -19.35
CA VAL A 261 18.78 8.15 -19.37
C VAL A 261 18.84 8.82 -17.99
N PHE A 262 17.76 8.69 -17.22
CA PHE A 262 17.71 9.05 -15.81
C PHE A 262 16.94 7.99 -15.03
N VAL A 263 17.18 7.96 -13.72
CA VAL A 263 16.41 7.21 -12.72
C VAL A 263 15.90 8.18 -11.66
N LYS A 264 15.09 7.70 -10.72
CA LYS A 264 14.52 8.50 -9.64
C LYS A 264 15.08 8.05 -8.31
N GLN A 265 15.42 9.03 -7.48
CA GLN A 265 15.66 8.84 -6.05
C GLN A 265 14.52 9.51 -5.27
N TYR A 266 14.34 9.09 -4.02
CA TYR A 266 13.31 9.62 -3.15
C TYR A 266 13.93 10.23 -1.91
N GLU A 267 13.42 11.38 -1.52
CA GLU A 267 13.83 12.07 -0.30
C GLU A 267 12.60 12.34 0.56
N GLU A 268 12.69 12.02 1.85
CA GLU A 268 11.64 12.35 2.81
C GLU A 268 11.85 13.78 3.32
N LEU A 269 10.84 14.64 3.13
CA LEU A 269 10.87 16.00 3.66
C LEU A 269 9.90 16.11 4.84
N PRO A 270 10.32 16.67 6.00
CA PRO A 270 9.47 16.79 7.18
C PRO A 270 8.13 17.51 6.92
N GLU A 271 8.11 18.46 5.97
CA GLU A 271 6.92 19.27 5.65
C GLU A 271 5.96 18.63 4.65
N ARG A 272 6.30 17.46 4.09
CA ARG A 272 5.53 16.82 3.02
C ARG A 272 5.12 15.41 3.39
N LYS A 273 3.82 15.13 3.24
CA LYS A 273 3.25 13.78 3.38
C LYS A 273 3.72 12.78 2.32
N ARG A 274 4.35 13.24 1.24
CA ARG A 274 4.83 12.38 0.14
C ARG A 274 6.29 12.64 -0.08
N SER A 275 7.05 11.58 -0.31
CA SER A 275 8.46 11.65 -0.69
C SER A 275 8.63 12.52 -1.93
N LEU A 276 9.66 13.36 -1.90
CA LEU A 276 10.08 14.14 -3.04
C LEU A 276 10.75 13.21 -4.05
N SER A 277 10.28 13.23 -5.30
CA SER A 277 10.95 12.52 -6.39
C SER A 277 12.03 13.39 -7.00
N LEU A 278 13.26 12.90 -6.94
CA LEU A 278 14.45 13.52 -7.50
C LEU A 278 14.84 12.79 -8.78
N PHE A 279 15.13 13.54 -9.84
CA PHE A 279 15.58 13.01 -11.12
C PHE A 279 17.12 12.94 -11.10
N HIS A 280 17.64 11.73 -11.16
CA HIS A 280 19.06 11.42 -11.13
C HIS A 280 19.53 11.01 -12.53
N ARG A 281 20.47 11.77 -13.11
CA ARG A 281 20.99 11.47 -14.46
C ARG A 281 21.88 10.23 -14.43
N VAL A 282 21.66 9.35 -15.41
CA VAL A 282 22.46 8.14 -15.61
C VAL A 282 23.37 8.28 -16.83
N HIS A 283 22.83 8.83 -17.93
CA HIS A 283 23.56 9.01 -19.17
C HIS A 283 24.76 9.95 -19.00
N GLU A 284 25.94 9.53 -19.48
CA GLU A 284 27.23 10.21 -19.34
C GLU A 284 27.74 10.35 -17.89
N VAL A 285 27.09 9.68 -16.92
CA VAL A 285 27.53 9.63 -15.52
C VAL A 285 28.10 8.26 -15.17
N TYR A 286 27.41 7.20 -15.57
CA TYR A 286 27.83 5.81 -15.34
C TYR A 286 28.31 5.20 -16.65
N GLU A 287 29.46 4.53 -16.60
CA GLU A 287 30.01 3.81 -17.74
C GLU A 287 29.25 2.47 -17.91
N PRO A 288 28.69 2.18 -19.09
CA PRO A 288 28.06 0.89 -19.35
C PRO A 288 29.08 -0.25 -19.26
N MET A 289 28.72 -1.32 -18.55
CA MET A 289 29.48 -2.56 -18.58
C MET A 289 29.49 -3.13 -20.01
N PRO A 290 30.61 -3.69 -20.50
CA PRO A 290 30.65 -4.37 -21.79
C PRO A 290 29.55 -5.43 -21.90
N PHE A 291 28.91 -5.52 -23.07
CA PHE A 291 27.72 -6.37 -23.24
C PHE A 291 27.94 -7.84 -22.83
N LEU A 292 29.06 -8.46 -23.21
CA LEU A 292 29.35 -9.85 -22.85
C LEU A 292 29.52 -10.06 -21.34
N GLU A 293 30.10 -9.09 -20.65
CA GLU A 293 30.26 -9.12 -19.19
C GLU A 293 28.91 -8.92 -18.50
N ALA A 294 28.10 -7.96 -18.98
CA ALA A 294 26.75 -7.74 -18.48
C ALA A 294 25.84 -8.96 -18.70
N LEU A 295 25.97 -9.62 -19.86
CA LEU A 295 25.24 -10.85 -20.17
C LEU A 295 25.68 -12.01 -19.26
N LEU A 296 26.98 -12.15 -19.01
CA LEU A 296 27.52 -13.15 -18.09
C LEU A 296 26.99 -12.96 -16.68
N GLU A 297 27.04 -11.73 -16.16
CA GLU A 297 26.54 -11.37 -14.84
C GLU A 297 25.03 -11.60 -14.71
N LEU A 298 24.27 -11.26 -15.76
CA LEU A 298 22.85 -11.58 -15.81
C LEU A 298 22.61 -13.09 -15.71
N ILE A 299 23.31 -13.91 -16.52
CA ILE A 299 23.19 -15.38 -16.50
C ILE A 299 23.61 -15.93 -15.13
N ALA A 300 24.63 -15.37 -14.49
CA ALA A 300 25.06 -15.78 -13.16
C ALA A 300 23.93 -15.64 -12.11
N ARG A 301 23.15 -14.55 -12.19
CA ARG A 301 22.07 -14.29 -11.24
C ARG A 301 20.77 -15.02 -11.55
N ILE A 302 20.40 -15.12 -12.83
CA ILE A 302 19.09 -15.67 -13.24
C ILE A 302 19.14 -17.10 -13.76
N GLY A 303 20.34 -17.61 -14.06
CA GLY A 303 20.54 -18.95 -14.60
C GLY A 303 20.31 -20.05 -13.55
N PRO A 304 19.94 -21.28 -13.99
CA PRO A 304 19.76 -21.71 -15.38
C PRO A 304 18.57 -21.10 -16.12
N VAL A 305 18.78 -20.61 -17.34
CA VAL A 305 17.77 -19.84 -18.09
C VAL A 305 17.71 -20.22 -19.57
N LYS A 306 16.51 -20.19 -20.14
CA LYS A 306 16.29 -20.43 -21.58
C LYS A 306 16.70 -19.22 -22.41
N ARG A 307 17.09 -19.45 -23.66
CA ARG A 307 17.39 -18.38 -24.63
C ARG A 307 16.26 -17.37 -24.79
N TYR A 308 15.02 -17.86 -24.95
CA TYR A 308 13.85 -17.00 -25.07
C TYR A 308 13.63 -16.14 -23.82
N THR A 309 13.80 -16.73 -22.63
CA THR A 309 13.63 -16.03 -21.35
C THR A 309 14.65 -14.91 -21.17
N LEU A 310 15.91 -15.08 -21.62
CA LEU A 310 16.92 -14.02 -21.62
C LEU A 310 16.46 -12.78 -22.40
N GLY A 311 15.77 -12.97 -23.52
CA GLY A 311 15.22 -11.87 -24.32
C GLY A 311 14.22 -10.98 -23.57
N ASN A 312 13.60 -11.49 -22.50
CA ASN A 312 12.67 -10.71 -21.66
C ASN A 312 13.37 -9.77 -20.66
N TYR A 313 14.69 -9.89 -20.50
CA TYR A 313 15.50 -9.07 -19.60
C TYR A 313 16.38 -8.06 -20.36
N ILE A 314 16.74 -8.39 -21.59
CA ILE A 314 17.69 -7.65 -22.43
C ILE A 314 16.90 -6.78 -23.43
N SER A 315 17.41 -5.58 -23.74
CA SER A 315 16.77 -4.66 -24.70
C SER A 315 17.51 -4.54 -26.04
N ARG A 316 18.60 -5.31 -26.21
CA ARG A 316 19.33 -5.49 -27.47
C ARG A 316 18.62 -6.41 -28.44
N SER A 317 19.11 -6.47 -29.68
CA SER A 317 18.50 -7.32 -30.70
C SER A 317 18.64 -8.81 -30.35
N PRO A 318 17.72 -9.69 -30.77
CA PRO A 318 17.86 -11.12 -30.57
C PRO A 318 19.19 -11.66 -31.11
N GLU A 319 19.62 -11.21 -32.29
CA GLU A 319 20.85 -11.66 -32.94
C GLU A 319 22.10 -11.36 -32.08
N GLU A 320 22.20 -10.16 -31.51
CA GLU A 320 23.29 -9.80 -30.60
C GLU A 320 23.33 -10.73 -29.38
N VAL A 321 22.16 -11.08 -28.82
CA VAL A 321 22.08 -11.98 -27.67
C VAL A 321 22.49 -13.40 -28.05
N ASP A 322 22.11 -13.89 -29.22
CA ASP A 322 22.53 -15.22 -29.71
C ASP A 322 24.04 -15.31 -29.91
N GLU A 323 24.63 -14.29 -30.53
CA GLU A 323 26.09 -14.21 -30.72
C GLU A 323 26.82 -14.12 -29.37
N GLY A 324 26.35 -13.27 -28.45
CA GLY A 324 26.95 -13.11 -27.14
C GLY A 324 26.88 -14.38 -26.28
N VAL A 325 25.75 -15.10 -26.29
CA VAL A 325 25.63 -16.39 -25.61
C VAL A 325 26.58 -17.41 -26.21
N ARG A 326 26.66 -17.49 -27.55
CA ARG A 326 27.59 -18.41 -28.25
C ARG A 326 29.03 -18.13 -27.86
N GLU A 327 29.46 -16.87 -27.88
CA GLU A 327 30.82 -16.49 -27.52
C GLU A 327 31.16 -16.85 -26.06
N LEU A 328 30.23 -16.64 -25.12
CA LEU A 328 30.42 -17.01 -23.72
C LEU A 328 30.50 -18.53 -23.52
N VAL A 329 29.75 -19.31 -24.31
CA VAL A 329 29.81 -20.78 -24.31
C VAL A 329 31.13 -21.26 -24.92
N ASP A 330 31.54 -20.73 -26.07
CA ASP A 330 32.80 -21.07 -26.73
C ASP A 330 34.02 -20.73 -25.85
N ALA A 331 33.94 -19.65 -25.08
CA ALA A 331 34.94 -19.27 -24.09
C ALA A 331 34.89 -20.10 -22.79
N GLY A 332 33.91 -20.99 -22.62
CA GLY A 332 33.74 -21.83 -21.43
C GLY A 332 33.28 -21.08 -20.17
N LYS A 333 32.83 -19.82 -20.29
CA LYS A 333 32.32 -19.03 -19.17
C LYS A 333 30.86 -19.34 -18.83
N VAL A 334 30.10 -19.82 -19.82
CA VAL A 334 28.72 -20.29 -19.68
C VAL A 334 28.66 -21.75 -20.11
N SER A 335 27.88 -22.55 -19.39
CA SER A 335 27.62 -23.96 -19.70
C SER A 335 26.18 -24.17 -20.16
N VAL A 336 26.02 -25.10 -21.09
CA VAL A 336 24.70 -25.53 -21.59
C VAL A 336 24.27 -26.82 -20.90
N VAL A 337 23.08 -26.80 -20.30
CA VAL A 337 22.43 -27.97 -19.72
C VAL A 337 21.20 -28.31 -20.54
N MET A 338 21.08 -29.57 -20.95
CA MET A 338 19.92 -30.07 -21.67
C MET A 338 18.88 -30.59 -20.68
N ALA A 339 17.63 -30.17 -20.80
CA ALA A 339 16.52 -30.73 -20.04
C ALA A 339 15.32 -31.06 -20.94
N LEU A 340 14.58 -32.09 -20.57
CA LEU A 340 13.35 -32.49 -21.26
C LEU A 340 12.19 -31.63 -20.78
N GLN A 341 11.62 -30.85 -21.71
CA GLN A 341 10.38 -30.13 -21.54
C GLN A 341 9.53 -30.26 -22.80
N PRO A 342 8.57 -31.19 -22.76
CA PRO A 342 8.24 -32.15 -23.84
C PRO A 342 9.34 -32.50 -24.86
N ASP A 343 10.01 -31.49 -25.39
CA ASP A 343 11.16 -31.55 -26.28
C ASP A 343 12.47 -31.26 -25.52
N LEU A 344 13.59 -31.58 -26.16
CA LEU A 344 14.91 -31.28 -25.65
C LEU A 344 15.17 -29.76 -25.68
N THR A 345 15.39 -29.15 -24.51
CA THR A 345 15.56 -27.70 -24.37
C THR A 345 16.91 -27.34 -23.76
N GLU A 346 17.57 -26.33 -24.34
CA GLU A 346 18.83 -25.77 -23.84
C GLU A 346 18.59 -24.75 -22.72
N PHE A 347 19.35 -24.89 -21.63
CA PHE A 347 19.45 -23.93 -20.54
C PHE A 347 20.88 -23.46 -20.38
N TYR A 348 21.07 -22.15 -20.29
CA TYR A 348 22.37 -21.50 -20.10
C TYR A 348 22.53 -21.15 -18.62
N CYS A 349 23.68 -21.52 -18.06
CA CYS A 349 24.00 -21.30 -16.65
C CYS A 349 25.51 -21.18 -16.44
N MET A 350 25.92 -20.86 -15.22
CA MET A 350 27.34 -20.88 -14.88
C MET A 350 27.88 -22.33 -14.84
N PRO A 351 29.17 -22.57 -15.11
CA PRO A 351 29.76 -23.91 -15.04
C PRO A 351 29.54 -24.62 -13.70
N GLU A 352 29.61 -23.88 -12.59
CA GLU A 352 29.31 -24.36 -11.24
C GLU A 352 27.85 -24.80 -11.08
N ASP A 353 26.91 -24.04 -11.65
CA ASP A 353 25.48 -24.38 -11.64
C ASP A 353 25.26 -25.67 -12.44
N ALA A 354 25.90 -25.84 -13.60
CA ALA A 354 25.80 -27.05 -14.41
C ALA A 354 26.27 -28.32 -13.67
N ILE A 355 27.23 -28.18 -12.74
CA ILE A 355 27.66 -29.25 -11.83
C ILE A 355 26.64 -29.46 -10.73
N GLN A 356 26.10 -28.39 -10.13
CA GLN A 356 25.14 -28.46 -9.03
C GLN A 356 23.80 -29.07 -9.45
N VAL A 357 23.26 -28.72 -10.61
CA VAL A 357 21.99 -29.27 -11.14
C VAL A 357 22.02 -30.80 -11.23
N ARG A 358 23.20 -31.40 -11.43
CA ARG A 358 23.36 -32.85 -11.52
C ARG A 358 23.43 -33.55 -10.17
N LYS A 359 23.54 -32.79 -9.07
CA LYS A 359 23.48 -33.34 -7.71
C LYS A 359 22.02 -33.46 -7.32
N SER A 360 21.61 -34.63 -6.87
CA SER A 360 20.29 -34.79 -6.25
C SER A 360 20.32 -34.11 -4.87
N VAL A 361 19.71 -32.95 -4.79
CA VAL A 361 19.52 -32.18 -3.55
C VAL A 361 18.05 -32.25 -3.18
N ARG A 362 17.76 -32.46 -1.91
CA ARG A 362 16.39 -32.42 -1.40
C ARG A 362 15.80 -31.03 -1.66
N GLU A 363 14.61 -31.00 -2.23
CA GLU A 363 13.89 -29.76 -2.47
C GLU A 363 13.44 -29.12 -1.16
N ASP A 364 13.63 -27.80 -1.07
CA ASP A 364 12.99 -26.95 -0.08
C ASP A 364 11.48 -26.88 -0.39
N ARG A 365 10.66 -27.28 0.59
CA ARG A 365 9.21 -27.38 0.48
C ARG A 365 8.48 -26.32 1.30
N ASP A 366 9.17 -25.28 1.73
CA ASP A 366 8.55 -24.16 2.45
C ASP A 366 7.48 -23.50 1.58
N MET A 367 6.36 -23.15 2.22
CA MET A 367 5.25 -22.47 1.57
C MET A 367 5.52 -20.97 1.46
N ARG A 368 5.25 -20.40 0.28
CA ARG A 368 5.50 -18.98 0.00
C ARG A 368 4.33 -18.33 -0.72
N ILE A 369 3.93 -17.15 -0.26
CA ILE A 369 2.91 -16.34 -0.92
C ILE A 369 3.62 -15.26 -1.73
N LEU A 370 3.68 -15.47 -3.05
CA LEU A 370 4.44 -14.60 -3.96
C LEU A 370 3.51 -13.62 -4.67
N THR A 371 4.13 -12.62 -5.31
CA THR A 371 3.43 -11.79 -6.29
C THR A 371 3.68 -12.32 -7.70
N GLN A 372 2.76 -12.07 -8.63
CA GLN A 372 2.97 -12.44 -10.04
C GLN A 372 4.15 -11.71 -10.70
N SER A 373 4.59 -10.58 -10.13
CA SER A 373 5.77 -9.84 -10.57
C SER A 373 7.07 -10.41 -10.03
N ASP A 374 7.01 -11.29 -9.02
CA ASP A 374 8.19 -11.86 -8.38
C ASP A 374 9.12 -12.50 -9.44
N PRO A 375 10.44 -12.25 -9.38
CA PRO A 375 11.38 -12.79 -10.36
C PRO A 375 11.29 -14.31 -10.53
N PHE A 376 11.06 -15.07 -9.45
CA PHE A 376 10.89 -16.52 -9.49
C PHE A 376 9.55 -16.89 -10.16
N CYS A 377 8.44 -16.31 -9.70
CA CYS A 377 7.11 -16.59 -10.26
C CYS A 377 7.02 -16.22 -11.75
N SER A 378 7.63 -15.11 -12.16
CA SER A 378 7.55 -14.62 -13.54
C SER A 378 8.20 -15.56 -14.57
N ARG A 379 9.19 -16.37 -14.15
CA ARG A 379 9.86 -17.37 -15.01
C ARG A 379 8.93 -18.52 -15.38
N PHE A 380 8.06 -18.92 -14.43
CA PHE A 380 7.14 -20.04 -14.57
C PHE A 380 5.70 -19.59 -14.83
N ILE A 381 5.48 -18.34 -15.24
CA ILE A 381 4.13 -17.75 -15.30
C ILE A 381 3.15 -18.53 -16.18
N GLN A 382 3.62 -19.24 -17.20
CA GLN A 382 2.76 -20.10 -18.03
C GLN A 382 2.32 -21.37 -17.27
N GLU A 383 3.23 -22.00 -16.52
CA GLU A 383 2.93 -23.14 -15.66
C GLU A 383 1.96 -22.73 -14.54
N VAL A 384 2.22 -21.58 -13.91
CA VAL A 384 1.35 -20.97 -12.90
C VAL A 384 -0.04 -20.69 -13.47
N ARG A 385 -0.14 -20.11 -14.67
CA ARG A 385 -1.43 -19.84 -15.34
C ARG A 385 -2.16 -21.10 -15.78
N TYR A 386 -1.44 -22.16 -16.11
CA TYR A 386 -2.03 -23.45 -16.43
C TYR A 386 -2.68 -24.08 -15.20
N VAL A 387 -1.96 -24.11 -14.07
CA VAL A 387 -2.44 -24.73 -12.82
C VAL A 387 -3.47 -23.86 -12.10
N LEU A 388 -3.17 -22.59 -11.88
CA LEU A 388 -3.99 -21.67 -11.08
C LEU A 388 -4.99 -20.86 -11.90
N LYS A 389 -5.10 -21.13 -13.21
CA LYS A 389 -5.87 -20.35 -14.19
C LYS A 389 -5.40 -18.89 -14.30
N GLN A 390 -5.86 -18.18 -15.33
CA GLN A 390 -5.54 -16.76 -15.50
C GLN A 390 -6.30 -15.89 -14.48
N GLY A 391 -5.68 -14.81 -14.00
CA GLY A 391 -6.28 -13.86 -13.07
C GLY A 391 -5.23 -12.97 -12.40
N TRP A 392 -5.68 -11.99 -11.62
CA TRP A 392 -4.83 -11.14 -10.77
C TRP A 392 -4.93 -11.64 -9.32
N TYR A 393 -3.95 -12.43 -8.88
CA TYR A 393 -3.93 -13.04 -7.54
C TYR A 393 -2.49 -13.15 -7.04
N TYR A 394 -2.34 -13.41 -5.73
CA TYR A 394 -1.07 -13.83 -5.15
C TYR A 394 -0.95 -15.35 -5.28
N PRO A 395 -0.06 -15.88 -6.13
CA PRO A 395 0.18 -17.31 -6.21
C PRO A 395 0.82 -17.83 -4.91
N VAL A 396 0.36 -18.99 -4.47
CA VAL A 396 0.91 -19.73 -3.33
C VAL A 396 1.70 -20.91 -3.86
N PHE A 397 2.97 -20.97 -3.48
CA PHE A 397 3.90 -22.03 -3.86
C PHE A 397 4.22 -22.91 -2.66
N LYS A 398 4.40 -24.20 -2.91
CA LYS A 398 5.05 -25.13 -1.98
C LYS A 398 6.30 -25.67 -2.67
N GLY A 399 7.47 -25.20 -2.26
CA GLY A 399 8.69 -25.35 -3.05
C GLY A 399 8.52 -24.75 -4.45
N VAL A 400 8.72 -25.54 -5.50
CA VAL A 400 8.55 -25.06 -6.89
C VAL A 400 7.13 -25.21 -7.44
N ASP A 401 6.22 -25.86 -6.71
CA ASP A 401 4.87 -26.15 -7.19
C ASP A 401 3.89 -25.03 -6.86
N PRO A 402 3.17 -24.47 -7.85
CA PRO A 402 2.03 -23.60 -7.56
C PRO A 402 0.87 -24.44 -7.01
N VAL A 403 0.56 -24.29 -5.73
CA VAL A 403 -0.46 -25.10 -5.02
C VAL A 403 -1.77 -24.36 -4.78
N GLY A 404 -1.75 -23.02 -4.83
CA GLY A 404 -2.95 -22.23 -4.56
C GLY A 404 -2.83 -20.78 -4.97
N ARG A 405 -3.88 -20.01 -4.68
CA ARG A 405 -3.97 -18.58 -5.04
C ARG A 405 -4.83 -17.81 -4.07
N ILE A 406 -4.48 -16.54 -3.87
CA ILE A 406 -5.25 -15.58 -3.05
C ILE A 406 -5.70 -14.44 -3.95
N LEU A 407 -7.01 -14.29 -4.12
CA LEU A 407 -7.59 -13.11 -4.75
C LEU A 407 -7.86 -12.06 -3.67
N MET A 408 -6.89 -11.17 -3.46
CA MET A 408 -7.02 -10.07 -2.51
C MET A 408 -6.50 -8.75 -3.07
N TYR A 409 -7.07 -7.65 -2.62
CA TYR A 409 -6.60 -6.30 -2.96
C TYR A 409 -6.94 -5.29 -1.86
N LYS A 410 -6.16 -4.21 -1.80
CA LYS A 410 -6.39 -3.09 -0.88
C LYS A 410 -7.55 -2.24 -1.40
N VAL A 411 -8.60 -2.12 -0.61
CA VAL A 411 -9.74 -1.21 -0.84
C VAL A 411 -9.67 -0.13 0.21
N ASN A 412 -9.36 1.11 -0.21
CA ASN A 412 -9.13 2.23 0.71
C ASN A 412 -8.10 1.90 1.80
N ASP A 413 -8.57 1.55 2.98
CA ASP A 413 -7.87 1.30 4.25
C ASP A 413 -8.02 -0.13 4.78
N TYR A 414 -8.63 -1.06 4.03
CA TYR A 414 -8.71 -2.49 4.39
C TYR A 414 -8.30 -3.42 3.24
N LEU A 415 -8.07 -4.69 3.55
CA LEU A 415 -7.86 -5.76 2.57
C LEU A 415 -9.18 -6.48 2.29
N GLU A 416 -9.59 -6.49 1.03
CA GLU A 416 -10.70 -7.33 0.58
C GLU A 416 -10.13 -8.66 0.04
N VAL A 417 -10.38 -9.75 0.77
CA VAL A 417 -9.99 -11.12 0.43
C VAL A 417 -11.21 -11.80 -0.19
N ARG A 418 -11.32 -11.70 -1.52
CA ARG A 418 -12.48 -12.20 -2.25
C ARG A 418 -12.56 -13.71 -2.26
N ASP A 419 -11.42 -14.37 -2.44
CA ASP A 419 -11.38 -15.83 -2.50
C ASP A 419 -9.96 -16.34 -2.23
N ILE A 420 -9.86 -17.47 -1.54
CA ILE A 420 -8.62 -18.21 -1.30
C ILE A 420 -8.82 -19.60 -1.86
N HIS A 421 -7.94 -20.04 -2.75
CA HIS A 421 -7.94 -21.42 -3.22
C HIS A 421 -6.70 -22.14 -2.71
N ILE A 422 -6.89 -23.03 -1.74
CA ILE A 422 -5.82 -23.83 -1.11
C ILE A 422 -6.35 -25.23 -0.82
N PRO A 423 -5.59 -26.29 -1.15
CA PRO A 423 -5.97 -27.65 -0.77
C PRO A 423 -6.02 -27.82 0.76
N HIS A 424 -7.00 -28.57 1.27
CA HIS A 424 -7.18 -28.76 2.72
C HIS A 424 -5.94 -29.36 3.41
N ALA A 425 -5.17 -30.21 2.71
CA ALA A 425 -3.92 -30.76 3.24
C ALA A 425 -2.88 -29.70 3.64
N TYR A 426 -2.95 -28.49 3.08
CA TYR A 426 -1.99 -27.41 3.27
C TYR A 426 -2.54 -26.22 4.07
N LEU A 427 -3.74 -26.37 4.64
CA LEU A 427 -4.44 -25.28 5.31
C LEU A 427 -3.63 -24.68 6.46
N ASP A 428 -3.03 -25.51 7.32
CA ASP A 428 -2.28 -25.02 8.49
C ASP A 428 -1.04 -24.21 8.06
N GLU A 429 -0.17 -24.80 7.23
CA GLU A 429 1.01 -24.12 6.67
C GLU A 429 0.62 -22.81 5.94
N PHE A 430 -0.50 -22.83 5.22
CA PHE A 430 -1.01 -21.66 4.54
C PHE A 430 -1.43 -20.56 5.51
N THR A 431 -2.19 -20.90 6.56
CA THR A 431 -2.67 -19.89 7.52
C THR A 431 -1.53 -19.22 8.27
N GLU A 432 -0.44 -19.92 8.56
CA GLU A 432 0.78 -19.33 9.14
C GLU A 432 1.41 -18.29 8.20
N GLN A 433 1.62 -18.64 6.92
CA GLN A 433 2.20 -17.70 5.95
C GLN A 433 1.24 -16.55 5.63
N PHE A 434 -0.07 -16.82 5.62
CA PHE A 434 -1.08 -15.81 5.39
C PHE A 434 -1.17 -14.83 6.56
N GLU A 435 -1.07 -15.30 7.80
CA GLU A 435 -0.96 -14.44 8.98
C GLU A 435 0.29 -13.56 8.92
N ARG A 436 1.46 -14.13 8.61
CA ARG A 436 2.70 -13.36 8.43
C ARG A 436 2.53 -12.24 7.39
N LEU A 437 1.82 -12.52 6.31
CA LEU A 437 1.50 -11.53 5.28
C LEU A 437 0.54 -10.44 5.80
N LEU A 438 -0.52 -10.81 6.51
CA LEU A 438 -1.49 -9.87 7.09
C LEU A 438 -0.85 -8.96 8.16
N GLU A 439 0.02 -9.50 9.02
CA GLU A 439 0.77 -8.72 10.01
C GLU A 439 1.70 -7.68 9.36
N ASN A 440 2.29 -8.01 8.21
CA ASN A 440 3.09 -7.06 7.42
C ASN A 440 2.25 -5.94 6.81
N TYR A 441 0.99 -6.21 6.41
CA TYR A 441 0.12 -5.15 5.88
C TYR A 441 -0.20 -4.05 6.90
N ARG A 442 -0.14 -4.35 8.21
CA ARG A 442 -0.33 -3.35 9.28
C ARG A 442 0.68 -2.20 9.18
N ASP A 443 1.89 -2.46 8.70
CA ASP A 443 2.94 -1.45 8.48
C ASP A 443 2.56 -0.48 7.34
N THR A 444 1.58 -0.85 6.52
CA THR A 444 1.06 -0.01 5.42
C THR A 444 -0.23 0.73 5.77
N LEU A 445 -0.52 0.85 7.08
CA LEU A 445 -1.73 1.44 7.65
C LEU A 445 -3.00 0.68 7.23
N VAL A 446 -2.89 -0.64 7.05
CA VAL A 446 -3.99 -1.53 6.69
C VAL A 446 -4.01 -2.69 7.68
N ASP A 447 -4.95 -2.64 8.61
CA ASP A 447 -5.04 -3.57 9.74
C ASP A 447 -6.33 -4.39 9.76
N VAL A 448 -7.28 -4.08 8.87
CA VAL A 448 -8.52 -4.84 8.69
C VAL A 448 -8.46 -5.69 7.43
N ALA A 449 -8.87 -6.95 7.53
CA ALA A 449 -9.07 -7.83 6.39
C ALA A 449 -10.47 -8.44 6.42
N LEU A 450 -11.18 -8.39 5.28
CA LEU A 450 -12.52 -8.95 5.12
C LEU A 450 -12.47 -10.10 4.10
N MET A 451 -12.88 -11.28 4.54
CA MET A 451 -12.90 -12.50 3.75
C MET A 451 -14.33 -12.94 3.41
N THR A 452 -14.56 -13.29 2.15
CA THR A 452 -15.88 -13.72 1.66
C THR A 452 -15.93 -15.19 1.26
N ASN A 453 -14.94 -15.69 0.51
CA ASN A 453 -14.98 -17.04 -0.04
C ASN A 453 -13.71 -17.83 0.26
N PHE A 454 -13.87 -19.16 0.29
CA PHE A 454 -12.80 -20.14 0.34
C PHE A 454 -13.11 -21.28 -0.64
N ASN A 455 -12.15 -21.66 -1.47
CA ASN A 455 -12.26 -22.66 -2.54
C ASN A 455 -13.48 -22.47 -3.45
N GLY A 456 -13.89 -21.22 -3.70
CA GLY A 456 -15.02 -20.88 -4.57
C GLY A 456 -16.39 -20.92 -3.89
N GLU A 457 -16.48 -21.30 -2.62
CA GLU A 457 -17.71 -21.30 -1.82
C GLU A 457 -17.70 -20.18 -0.77
N SER A 458 -18.88 -19.79 -0.27
CA SER A 458 -18.97 -18.82 0.85
C SER A 458 -18.24 -19.39 2.06
N ILE A 459 -17.46 -18.57 2.77
CA ILE A 459 -16.76 -18.99 3.99
C ILE A 459 -17.74 -19.48 5.07
N ALA A 460 -18.99 -19.02 5.05
CA ALA A 460 -20.05 -19.52 5.91
C ALA A 460 -20.38 -21.01 5.69
N LEU A 461 -20.21 -21.48 4.46
CA LEU A 461 -20.47 -22.87 4.06
C LEU A 461 -19.25 -23.78 4.20
N ALA A 462 -18.06 -23.21 4.45
CA ALA A 462 -16.85 -23.99 4.70
C ALA A 462 -17.00 -24.90 5.93
N ASP A 463 -16.20 -25.97 5.97
CA ASP A 463 -16.18 -26.89 7.10
C ASP A 463 -15.61 -26.25 8.37
N ASP A 464 -15.94 -26.81 9.53
CA ASP A 464 -15.55 -26.26 10.83
C ASP A 464 -14.02 -26.20 11.01
N THR A 465 -13.27 -27.11 10.37
CA THR A 465 -11.80 -27.10 10.37
C THR A 465 -11.27 -25.83 9.69
N THR A 466 -11.78 -25.53 8.49
CA THR A 466 -11.40 -24.33 7.74
C THR A 466 -11.77 -23.07 8.50
N LYS A 467 -12.99 -22.99 9.02
CA LYS A 467 -13.43 -21.85 9.84
C LYS A 467 -12.50 -21.63 11.03
N LYS A 468 -12.20 -22.70 11.77
CA LYS A 468 -11.32 -22.63 12.93
C LYS A 468 -9.91 -22.19 12.57
N ALA A 469 -9.33 -22.67 11.48
CA ALA A 469 -7.99 -22.27 11.06
C ALA A 469 -7.89 -20.75 10.79
N PHE A 470 -8.93 -20.14 10.20
CA PHE A 470 -9.00 -18.68 10.04
C PHE A 470 -9.30 -17.95 11.37
N GLU A 471 -10.13 -18.53 12.23
CA GLU A 471 -10.38 -17.99 13.58
C GLU A 471 -9.12 -17.93 14.45
N ASP A 472 -8.25 -18.93 14.33
CA ASP A 472 -7.00 -19.03 15.07
C ASP A 472 -6.03 -17.89 14.68
N ILE A 473 -6.07 -17.43 13.43
CA ILE A 473 -5.33 -16.24 12.96
C ILE A 473 -6.15 -14.94 13.06
N GLY A 474 -7.17 -14.90 13.93
CA GLY A 474 -7.87 -13.68 14.34
C GLY A 474 -9.05 -13.25 13.47
N PHE A 475 -9.52 -14.07 12.53
CA PHE A 475 -10.79 -13.79 11.85
C PHE A 475 -12.00 -14.13 12.73
N ARG A 476 -13.08 -13.39 12.61
CA ARG A 476 -14.36 -13.66 13.27
C ARG A 476 -15.51 -13.47 12.29
N PHE A 477 -16.54 -14.29 12.39
CA PHE A 477 -17.77 -14.08 11.63
C PHE A 477 -18.37 -12.73 11.96
N VAL A 478 -18.85 -12.09 10.90
CA VAL A 478 -19.53 -10.83 10.99
C VAL A 478 -21.02 -11.07 11.27
N GLY A 479 -21.76 -10.06 11.75
CA GLY A 479 -23.17 -10.20 12.13
C GLY A 479 -24.13 -10.67 11.03
N ASP A 480 -23.70 -10.67 9.76
CA ASP A 480 -24.45 -11.27 8.65
C ASP A 480 -24.30 -12.80 8.53
N GLY A 481 -23.30 -13.38 9.20
CA GLY A 481 -22.97 -14.81 9.15
C GLY A 481 -22.32 -15.27 7.85
N GLU A 482 -22.14 -14.40 6.86
CA GLU A 482 -21.66 -14.76 5.52
C GLU A 482 -20.17 -14.44 5.32
N ARG A 483 -19.64 -13.48 6.07
CA ARG A 483 -18.27 -12.98 5.90
C ARG A 483 -17.49 -13.11 7.20
N MET A 484 -16.17 -13.24 7.08
CA MET A 484 -15.27 -13.18 8.23
C MET A 484 -14.39 -11.94 8.17
N MET A 485 -14.12 -11.32 9.31
CA MET A 485 -13.29 -10.12 9.43
C MET A 485 -12.17 -10.33 10.46
N ARG A 486 -10.96 -9.89 10.14
CA ARG A 486 -9.83 -9.77 11.08
C ARG A 486 -9.59 -8.31 11.41
N GLY A 487 -9.32 -8.02 12.68
CA GLY A 487 -8.83 -6.72 13.14
C GLY A 487 -9.89 -5.63 13.31
N GLY A 488 -11.18 -5.91 13.13
CA GLY A 488 -12.25 -4.92 13.31
C GLY A 488 -13.62 -5.54 13.54
N VAL A 489 -14.64 -4.68 13.64
CA VAL A 489 -16.05 -5.04 13.83
C VAL A 489 -16.94 -4.56 12.68
N MET A 490 -18.11 -5.15 12.52
CA MET A 490 -19.16 -4.61 11.64
C MET A 490 -20.39 -4.32 12.50
N ASP A 491 -20.60 -3.04 12.79
CA ASP A 491 -21.79 -2.53 13.51
C ASP A 491 -22.21 -1.21 12.84
N PRO A 492 -22.71 -1.28 11.57
CA PRO A 492 -23.02 -0.09 10.82
C PRO A 492 -24.23 0.62 11.41
N ARG A 493 -24.07 1.91 11.71
CA ARG A 493 -25.14 2.80 12.18
C ARG A 493 -25.61 3.74 11.08
N PRO A 494 -26.87 4.20 11.12
CA PRO A 494 -27.35 5.23 10.22
C PRO A 494 -26.49 6.49 10.28
N ARG A 495 -26.10 7.00 9.11
CA ARG A 495 -25.18 8.15 9.01
C ARG A 495 -25.72 9.41 9.69
N ASN A 496 -27.03 9.62 9.63
CA ASN A 496 -27.71 10.76 10.24
C ASN A 496 -27.56 10.78 11.76
N GLU A 497 -27.59 9.62 12.43
CA GLU A 497 -27.37 9.51 13.88
C GLU A 497 -25.94 9.94 14.27
N SER A 498 -24.94 9.52 13.49
CA SER A 498 -23.56 9.94 13.68
C SER A 498 -23.38 11.44 13.46
N ILE A 499 -23.99 12.02 12.42
CA ILE A 499 -23.95 13.47 12.15
C ILE A 499 -24.66 14.26 13.25
N ARG A 500 -25.81 13.79 13.74
CA ARG A 500 -26.54 14.40 14.86
C ARG A 500 -25.67 14.48 16.10
N THR A 501 -25.05 13.37 16.49
CA THR A 501 -24.15 13.29 17.65
C THR A 501 -22.94 14.19 17.47
N LEU A 502 -22.33 14.22 16.28
CA LEU A 502 -21.21 15.10 15.96
C LEU A 502 -21.58 16.57 16.17
N PHE A 503 -22.74 17.00 15.67
CA PHE A 503 -23.20 18.38 15.84
C PHE A 503 -23.65 18.70 17.26
N TYR A 504 -24.19 17.73 18.00
CA TYR A 504 -24.51 17.88 19.41
C TYR A 504 -23.25 18.20 20.22
N ASN A 505 -22.22 17.35 20.13
CA ASN A 505 -20.95 17.52 20.87
C ASN A 505 -20.21 18.81 20.47
N ASN A 506 -20.30 19.21 19.20
CA ASN A 506 -19.62 20.41 18.69
C ASN A 506 -20.43 21.72 18.86
N ASN A 507 -21.45 21.73 19.72
CA ASN A 507 -22.31 22.88 20.04
C ASN A 507 -23.07 23.49 18.84
N LEU A 508 -23.36 22.69 17.80
CA LEU A 508 -24.10 23.12 16.60
C LEU A 508 -25.57 22.70 16.63
N HIS A 509 -25.91 21.69 17.43
CA HIS A 509 -27.28 21.25 17.67
C HIS A 509 -28.09 22.30 18.41
N GLN A 510 -29.41 22.40 18.16
CA GLN A 510 -30.25 23.42 18.77
C GLN A 510 -30.23 23.40 20.31
N GLU A 511 -30.00 22.25 20.93
CA GLU A 511 -29.97 22.09 22.39
C GLU A 511 -28.61 22.40 23.03
N THR A 512 -27.52 22.38 22.26
CA THR A 512 -26.16 22.56 22.80
C THR A 512 -25.52 23.89 22.44
N ARG A 513 -26.19 24.70 21.62
CA ARG A 513 -25.77 26.07 21.32
C ARG A 513 -25.63 26.88 22.62
N SER A 514 -24.63 27.74 22.64
CA SER A 514 -24.42 28.66 23.76
C SER A 514 -25.44 29.80 23.72
N GLU A 515 -25.77 30.36 24.88
CA GLU A 515 -26.74 31.47 24.96
C GLU A 515 -26.32 32.69 24.12
N ASN A 516 -25.02 32.97 24.07
CA ASN A 516 -24.44 34.11 23.36
C ASN A 516 -23.04 33.82 22.78
N GLU A 517 -22.59 34.72 21.92
CA GLU A 517 -21.32 34.65 21.21
C GLU A 517 -20.09 34.62 22.14
N THR A 518 -20.14 35.29 23.29
CA THR A 518 -18.99 35.36 24.22
C THR A 518 -18.73 34.02 24.90
N LEU A 519 -19.79 33.28 25.23
CA LEU A 519 -19.68 31.91 25.75
C LEU A 519 -19.25 30.94 24.66
N ALA A 520 -19.78 31.08 23.44
CA ALA A 520 -19.44 30.20 22.32
C ALA A 520 -17.94 30.28 21.95
N VAL A 521 -17.35 31.48 21.93
CA VAL A 521 -15.91 31.66 21.66
C VAL A 521 -15.03 30.94 22.67
N ARG A 522 -15.45 30.84 23.94
CA ARG A 522 -14.65 30.17 25.00
C ARG A 522 -14.67 28.66 24.92
N LYS A 523 -15.67 28.08 24.23
CA LYS A 523 -15.82 26.63 24.07
C LYS A 523 -15.07 26.07 22.86
N ILE A 524 -14.44 26.92 22.05
CA ILE A 524 -13.74 26.52 20.82
C ILE A 524 -12.31 27.02 20.91
N ALA A 525 -11.34 26.16 20.57
CA ALA A 525 -9.93 26.52 20.61
C ALA A 525 -9.58 27.64 19.60
N GLU A 526 -10.16 27.60 18.41
CA GLU A 526 -9.91 28.57 17.34
C GLU A 526 -11.14 28.83 16.45
N VAL A 527 -11.31 30.08 16.02
CA VAL A 527 -12.44 30.52 15.18
C VAL A 527 -11.93 31.35 14.01
N ARG A 528 -12.45 31.10 12.80
CA ARG A 528 -11.99 31.79 11.59
C ARG A 528 -12.74 33.09 11.29
N ASP A 529 -14.06 33.08 11.43
CA ASP A 529 -14.93 34.23 11.14
C ASP A 529 -16.27 34.13 11.88
N ASP A 530 -17.08 35.18 11.72
CA ASP A 530 -18.41 35.32 12.35
C ASP A 530 -19.38 34.21 11.91
N PHE A 531 -19.29 33.75 10.65
CA PHE A 531 -20.15 32.67 10.12
C PHE A 531 -19.93 31.35 10.86
N ALA A 532 -18.67 30.95 11.09
CA ALA A 532 -18.35 29.75 11.85
C ALA A 532 -18.85 29.83 13.30
N LEU A 533 -18.82 31.01 13.90
CA LEU A 533 -19.24 31.20 15.29
C LEU A 533 -20.76 31.27 15.45
N ARG A 534 -21.47 31.92 14.52
CA ARG A 534 -22.92 32.17 14.57
C ARG A 534 -23.74 30.89 14.76
N GLY A 535 -23.30 29.79 14.14
CA GLY A 535 -23.95 28.49 14.25
C GLY A 535 -24.00 27.95 15.68
N ARG A 536 -23.06 28.34 16.54
CA ARG A 536 -22.86 27.80 17.90
C ARG A 536 -23.48 28.62 19.02
N CYS A 537 -24.22 29.67 18.69
CA CYS A 537 -24.88 30.51 19.69
C CYS A 537 -26.29 30.91 19.27
N GLU A 538 -27.21 31.02 20.24
CA GLU A 538 -28.59 31.43 20.02
C GLU A 538 -28.67 32.90 19.60
N MET A 539 -28.13 33.79 20.44
CA MET A 539 -28.01 35.22 20.16
C MET A 539 -26.62 35.56 19.62
N TYR A 540 -26.57 36.49 18.68
CA TYR A 540 -25.33 37.02 18.11
C TYR A 540 -25.44 38.54 17.99
N ARG A 541 -24.76 39.28 18.87
CA ARG A 541 -24.88 40.75 18.94
C ARG A 541 -23.57 41.48 18.63
N VAL A 542 -22.45 40.84 18.93
CA VAL A 542 -21.10 41.40 18.82
C VAL A 542 -20.30 40.57 17.81
N ASP A 543 -19.62 41.25 16.88
CA ASP A 543 -18.76 40.61 15.90
C ASP A 543 -17.44 40.09 16.52
N LEU A 544 -16.80 39.14 15.84
CA LEU A 544 -15.57 38.49 16.28
C LEU A 544 -14.43 39.49 16.48
N LYS A 545 -14.40 40.55 15.67
CA LYS A 545 -13.39 41.60 15.78
C LYS A 545 -13.53 42.39 17.08
N SER A 546 -14.74 42.74 17.49
CA SER A 546 -14.99 43.40 18.77
C SER A 546 -14.75 42.45 19.94
N MET A 547 -15.14 41.18 19.81
CA MET A 547 -14.86 40.13 20.81
C MET A 547 -13.36 39.88 21.00
N ALA A 548 -12.56 39.98 19.94
CA ALA A 548 -11.10 39.81 20.03
C ALA A 548 -10.48 40.79 21.03
N THR A 549 -11.00 42.01 21.11
CA THR A 549 -10.56 43.00 22.10
C THR A 549 -11.01 42.64 23.51
N ALA A 550 -12.27 42.21 23.68
CA ALA A 550 -12.83 41.88 24.98
C ALA A 550 -12.26 40.58 25.59
N SER A 551 -11.91 39.61 24.74
CA SER A 551 -11.41 38.28 25.14
C SER A 551 -9.91 38.10 24.88
N GLN A 552 -9.19 39.17 24.55
CA GLN A 552 -7.73 39.17 24.27
C GLN A 552 -7.30 38.11 23.23
N LEU A 553 -8.09 37.94 22.17
CA LEU A 553 -7.81 36.98 21.10
C LEU A 553 -6.81 37.58 20.12
N HIS A 554 -5.83 36.77 19.73
CA HIS A 554 -4.84 37.14 18.74
C HIS A 554 -5.23 36.51 17.40
N GLN A 555 -4.81 37.14 16.29
CA GLN A 555 -5.01 36.60 14.95
C GLN A 555 -3.70 35.99 14.43
N GLY A 556 -3.70 34.69 14.19
CA GLY A 556 -2.53 33.93 13.75
C GLY A 556 -2.89 32.86 12.72
N THR A 557 -1.93 32.00 12.41
CA THR A 557 -2.12 30.88 11.47
C THR A 557 -2.26 29.56 12.25
N ASN A 558 -3.25 28.73 11.93
CA ASN A 558 -3.42 27.40 12.52
C ASN A 558 -2.59 26.30 11.81
N LEU A 559 -2.69 25.04 12.25
CA LEU A 559 -1.96 23.91 11.64
C LEU A 559 -2.45 23.51 10.24
N ARG A 560 -3.59 24.06 9.82
CA ARG A 560 -4.19 23.90 8.49
C ARG A 560 -3.88 25.09 7.56
N SER A 561 -3.01 26.01 7.99
CA SER A 561 -2.59 27.22 7.25
C SER A 561 -3.71 28.24 7.00
N HIS A 562 -4.75 28.25 7.83
CA HIS A 562 -5.82 29.26 7.83
C HIS A 562 -5.54 30.35 8.88
N ARG A 563 -5.96 31.58 8.59
CA ARG A 563 -5.95 32.66 9.59
C ARG A 563 -7.13 32.48 10.54
N VAL A 564 -6.86 32.44 11.84
CA VAL A 564 -7.84 32.21 12.90
C VAL A 564 -7.61 33.17 14.07
N TYR A 565 -8.65 33.36 14.88
CA TYR A 565 -8.60 34.02 16.18
C TYR A 565 -8.55 32.96 17.28
N ALA A 566 -7.60 33.10 18.20
CA ALA A 566 -7.44 32.21 19.35
C ALA A 566 -6.67 32.94 20.49
N PRO A 567 -6.69 32.41 21.73
CA PRO A 567 -5.81 32.89 22.80
C PRO A 567 -4.33 32.76 22.43
N TYR A 568 -3.48 33.60 23.02
CA TYR A 568 -2.02 33.56 22.78
C TYR A 568 -1.40 32.19 23.11
N SER A 569 -1.82 31.57 24.22
CA SER A 569 -1.36 30.24 24.64
C SER A 569 -1.62 29.15 23.60
N HIS A 570 -2.72 29.24 22.85
CA HIS A 570 -3.02 28.32 21.75
C HIS A 570 -1.94 28.42 20.66
N PHE A 571 -1.54 29.63 20.28
CA PHE A 571 -0.48 29.81 19.27
C PHE A 571 0.90 29.33 19.76
N GLN A 572 1.22 29.47 21.05
CA GLN A 572 2.44 28.88 21.63
C GLN A 572 2.43 27.35 21.50
N ARG A 573 1.28 26.72 21.81
CA ARG A 573 1.08 25.27 21.63
C ARG A 573 1.24 24.87 20.17
N LEU A 574 0.58 25.58 19.25
CA LEU A 574 0.68 25.30 17.81
C LEU A 574 2.10 25.46 17.27
N LEU A 575 2.84 26.48 17.73
CA LEU A 575 4.23 26.70 17.35
C LEU A 575 5.14 25.58 17.86
N THR A 576 4.95 25.16 19.11
CA THR A 576 5.68 24.04 19.72
C THR A 576 5.42 22.74 18.95
N ILE A 577 4.18 22.48 18.53
CA ILE A 577 3.82 21.32 17.70
C ILE A 577 4.50 21.36 16.32
N ARG A 578 4.59 22.54 15.70
CA ARG A 578 5.31 22.70 14.42
C ARG A 578 6.79 22.34 14.59
N ASN A 579 7.38 22.71 15.72
CA ASN A 579 8.79 22.44 16.06
C ASN A 579 9.75 22.86 14.93
N GLN A 580 9.50 24.03 14.35
CA GLN A 580 10.31 24.60 13.28
C GLN A 580 11.04 25.83 13.81
N PRO A 581 12.35 25.97 13.57
CA PRO A 581 13.06 27.19 13.92
C PRO A 581 12.53 28.38 13.11
N PRO A 582 12.60 29.60 13.67
CA PRO A 582 12.35 30.80 12.90
C PRO A 582 13.40 30.98 11.80
N ASP A 583 13.06 31.78 10.79
CA ASP A 583 13.98 32.18 9.74
C ASP A 583 15.11 33.05 10.35
N GLU A 584 16.37 32.64 10.15
CA GLU A 584 17.54 33.32 10.71
C GLU A 584 17.64 34.77 10.23
N GLU A 585 17.17 35.07 9.02
CA GLU A 585 17.19 36.42 8.45
C GLU A 585 16.15 37.35 9.08
N LEU A 586 15.20 36.81 9.87
CA LEU A 586 14.05 37.54 10.41
C LEU A 586 14.02 37.58 11.95
N LEU A 587 15.11 37.18 12.61
CA LEU A 587 15.22 37.18 14.07
C LEU A 587 15.09 38.59 14.67
N ASP A 588 15.62 39.61 14.00
CA ASP A 588 15.55 41.01 14.43
C ASP A 588 14.10 41.53 14.53
N VAL A 589 13.24 41.07 13.62
CA VAL A 589 11.80 41.35 13.64
C VAL A 589 11.16 40.73 14.88
N LEU A 590 11.49 39.47 15.20
CA LEU A 590 10.95 38.76 16.36
C LEU A 590 11.41 39.38 17.68
N ASP A 591 12.67 39.77 17.79
CA ASP A 591 13.21 40.44 18.97
C ASP A 591 12.49 41.76 19.22
N PHE A 592 12.27 42.58 18.18
CA PHE A 592 11.53 43.83 18.33
C PHE A 592 10.10 43.60 18.85
N PHE A 593 9.39 42.62 18.28
CA PHE A 593 7.99 42.33 18.64
C PHE A 593 7.81 41.49 19.92
N SER A 594 8.91 41.07 20.54
CA SER A 594 8.90 40.52 21.90
C SER A 594 8.72 41.61 22.96
N GLU A 595 9.32 42.78 22.73
CA GLU A 595 9.32 43.92 23.66
C GLU A 595 8.32 45.03 23.28
N ASN A 596 7.98 45.16 21.99
CA ASN A 596 7.12 46.20 21.45
C ASN A 596 5.97 45.59 20.64
N SER A 597 4.82 46.27 20.54
CA SER A 597 3.69 45.77 19.73
C SER A 597 3.36 46.63 18.52
N ASP A 598 3.96 47.82 18.39
CA ASP A 598 3.58 48.80 17.37
C ASP A 598 4.40 48.63 16.07
N PRO A 599 3.77 48.22 14.95
CA PRO A 599 4.47 48.10 13.68
C PRO A 599 4.92 49.45 13.11
N GLN A 600 4.30 50.57 13.47
CA GLN A 600 4.71 51.88 12.96
C GLN A 600 6.09 52.27 13.49
N LEU A 601 6.34 51.99 14.78
CA LEU A 601 7.63 52.23 15.40
C LEU A 601 8.75 51.40 14.75
N PHE A 602 8.47 50.15 14.37
CA PHE A 602 9.41 49.32 13.61
C PHE A 602 9.70 49.93 12.23
N MET A 603 8.64 50.30 11.51
CA MET A 603 8.78 50.87 10.17
C MET A 603 9.58 52.18 10.17
N ASP A 604 9.35 53.04 11.16
CA ASP A 604 10.05 54.32 11.30
C ASP A 604 11.54 54.12 11.65
N ARG A 605 11.87 53.16 12.52
CA ARG A 605 13.26 52.83 12.89
C ARG A 605 14.08 52.30 11.72
N HIS A 606 13.46 51.52 10.84
CA HIS A 606 14.12 50.90 9.69
C HIS A 606 13.86 51.63 8.36
N ALA A 607 13.23 52.80 8.41
CA ALA A 607 12.88 53.63 7.24
C ALA A 607 12.20 52.82 6.11
N MET A 608 11.27 51.93 6.47
CA MET A 608 10.63 51.01 5.53
C MET A 608 9.16 51.35 5.27
N THR A 609 8.68 50.97 4.10
CA THR A 609 7.28 51.08 3.72
C THR A 609 6.44 49.93 4.28
N ARG A 610 5.12 50.14 4.38
CA ARG A 610 4.18 49.08 4.80
C ARG A 610 4.18 47.85 3.89
N ALA A 611 4.55 48.01 2.62
CA ALA A 611 4.66 46.91 1.67
C ALA A 611 5.90 46.04 1.96
N GLU A 612 7.03 46.68 2.29
CA GLU A 612 8.26 46.00 2.69
C GLU A 612 8.10 45.29 4.04
N PHE A 613 7.50 45.95 5.03
CA PHE A 613 7.17 45.32 6.31
C PHE A 613 6.31 44.05 6.14
N ARG A 614 5.29 44.10 5.27
CA ARG A 614 4.47 42.90 5.00
C ARG A 614 5.28 41.74 4.42
N LYS A 615 6.32 42.00 3.62
CA LYS A 615 7.18 40.94 3.08
C LYS A 615 7.98 40.24 4.19
N LEU A 616 8.35 40.97 5.24
CA LEU A 616 9.06 40.42 6.42
C LEU A 616 8.10 39.72 7.40
N ALA A 617 6.95 40.33 7.70
CA ALA A 617 6.00 39.79 8.67
C ALA A 617 5.22 38.56 8.14
N GLN A 618 4.92 38.51 6.84
CA GLN A 618 4.05 37.47 6.28
C GLN A 618 4.62 36.04 6.39
N PRO A 619 5.93 35.79 6.17
CA PRO A 619 6.58 34.51 6.47
C PRO A 619 6.44 34.12 7.95
N LEU A 620 6.73 35.04 8.88
CA LEU A 620 6.65 34.79 10.33
C LEU A 620 5.22 34.49 10.80
N ILE A 621 4.22 35.15 10.23
CA ILE A 621 2.80 34.85 10.52
C ILE A 621 2.42 33.47 9.98
N ARG A 622 2.97 33.06 8.84
CA ARG A 622 2.68 31.74 8.24
C ARG A 622 3.33 30.60 9.02
N SER A 623 4.57 30.79 9.48
CA SER A 623 5.25 29.82 10.36
C SER A 623 4.67 29.83 11.78
N GLY A 624 4.05 30.94 12.18
CA GLY A 624 3.36 31.09 13.47
C GLY A 624 4.22 31.70 14.58
N HIS A 625 5.43 32.15 14.25
CA HIS A 625 6.33 32.88 15.16
C HIS A 625 5.84 34.31 15.45
N LEU A 626 4.92 34.83 14.65
CA LEU A 626 4.34 36.17 14.83
C LEU A 626 2.82 36.12 14.74
N VAL A 627 2.13 36.77 15.68
CA VAL A 627 0.67 36.93 15.68
C VAL A 627 0.28 38.40 15.70
N GLN A 628 -0.91 38.71 15.18
CA GLN A 628 -1.49 40.04 15.30
C GLN A 628 -2.28 40.13 16.61
N ASP A 629 -1.96 41.13 17.42
CA ASP A 629 -2.61 41.39 18.70
C ASP A 629 -4.05 41.94 18.51
N TYR A 630 -4.88 41.85 19.54
CA TYR A 630 -6.26 42.35 19.55
C TYR A 630 -6.34 43.88 19.34
N ARG A 631 -5.26 44.63 19.60
CA ARG A 631 -5.14 46.08 19.32
C ARG A 631 -4.67 46.40 17.91
N GLY A 632 -4.45 45.39 17.06
CA GLY A 632 -3.95 45.54 15.70
C GLY A 632 -2.43 45.67 15.60
N GLY A 633 -1.70 45.55 16.72
CA GLY A 633 -0.24 45.41 16.77
C GLY A 633 0.24 44.00 16.44
N PHE A 634 1.53 43.73 16.60
CA PHE A 634 2.12 42.38 16.45
C PHE A 634 2.77 41.92 17.75
N ARG A 635 2.88 40.61 17.92
CA ARG A 635 3.53 39.99 19.07
C ARG A 635 4.24 38.72 18.65
N THR A 636 5.46 38.55 19.14
CA THR A 636 6.24 37.32 18.96
C THR A 636 5.63 36.17 19.78
N VAL A 637 5.62 34.98 19.20
CA VAL A 637 5.16 33.75 19.85
C VAL A 637 6.38 32.91 20.20
N ASP A 638 6.56 32.66 21.50
CA ASP A 638 7.63 31.79 21.98
C ASP A 638 7.09 30.36 22.20
N PRO A 639 7.85 29.32 21.82
CA PRO A 639 7.48 27.94 22.09
C PRO A 639 7.40 27.69 23.60
N LEU A 640 6.62 26.68 24.00
CA LEU A 640 6.53 26.25 25.39
C LEU A 640 7.88 25.68 25.83
N THR A 641 8.31 26.04 27.03
CA THR A 641 9.55 25.54 27.66
C THR A 641 9.21 24.32 28.52
N ASP A 642 10.15 23.37 28.62
CA ASP A 642 10.04 22.16 29.46
C ASP A 642 8.86 21.23 29.12
N VAL A 643 8.46 21.14 27.84
CA VAL A 643 7.39 20.24 27.37
C VAL A 643 7.96 19.20 26.40
N ASP A 644 7.55 17.94 26.54
CA ASP A 644 7.80 16.92 25.53
C ASP A 644 6.89 17.16 24.30
N VAL A 645 7.51 17.48 23.18
CA VAL A 645 6.81 17.76 21.90
C VAL A 645 6.00 16.56 21.43
N LEU A 646 6.49 15.34 21.67
CA LEU A 646 5.79 14.12 21.26
C LEU A 646 4.51 13.93 22.07
N GLU A 647 4.59 14.11 23.39
CA GLU A 647 3.43 14.05 24.29
C GLU A 647 2.41 15.13 23.94
N LEU A 648 2.86 16.37 23.71
CA LEU A 648 1.99 17.48 23.31
C LEU A 648 1.27 17.22 21.98
N LYS A 649 1.96 16.59 21.02
CA LYS A 649 1.39 16.19 19.73
C LYS A 649 0.29 15.14 19.91
N GLN A 650 0.55 14.11 20.72
CA GLN A 650 -0.45 13.07 21.00
C GLN A 650 -1.66 13.64 21.75
N GLU A 651 -1.45 14.48 22.75
CA GLU A 651 -2.52 15.14 23.50
C GLU A 651 -3.40 16.00 22.58
N TYR A 652 -2.78 16.83 21.72
CA TYR A 652 -3.50 17.64 20.74
C TYR A 652 -4.35 16.78 19.80
N LEU A 653 -3.82 15.64 19.34
CA LEU A 653 -4.55 14.70 18.48
C LEU A 653 -5.72 14.04 19.21
N ARG A 654 -5.56 13.67 20.49
CA ARG A 654 -6.64 13.10 21.32
C ARG A 654 -7.76 14.10 21.54
N GLU A 655 -7.44 15.34 21.92
CA GLU A 655 -8.42 16.43 22.10
C GLU A 655 -9.20 16.70 20.80
N LEU A 656 -8.53 16.67 19.65
CA LEU A 656 -9.15 16.98 18.37
C LEU A 656 -10.29 16.03 17.97
N ILE A 657 -10.25 14.78 18.47
CA ILE A 657 -11.23 13.75 18.17
C ILE A 657 -12.05 13.35 19.38
N GLU A 658 -11.90 14.06 20.51
CA GLU A 658 -12.61 13.76 21.75
C GLU A 658 -14.13 13.78 21.53
N ASP A 659 -14.60 14.83 20.87
CA ASP A 659 -16.02 15.09 20.59
C ASP A 659 -16.54 14.46 19.28
N ILE A 660 -15.71 13.68 18.59
CA ILE A 660 -16.06 13.08 17.29
C ILE A 660 -16.59 11.65 17.52
N PRO A 661 -17.84 11.34 17.14
CA PRO A 661 -18.44 10.04 17.41
C PRO A 661 -17.85 8.93 16.54
N VAL A 662 -17.57 9.24 15.26
CA VAL A 662 -16.98 8.34 14.28
C VAL A 662 -16.03 9.13 13.39
N ILE A 663 -14.89 8.56 13.05
CA ILE A 663 -13.89 9.20 12.19
C ILE A 663 -13.16 8.18 11.33
N THR A 664 -12.86 8.53 10.07
CA THR A 664 -11.93 7.76 9.22
C THR A 664 -10.52 8.33 9.32
N LEU A 665 -9.50 7.52 9.02
CA LEU A 665 -8.09 7.96 9.02
C LEU A 665 -7.90 9.23 8.16
N LYS A 666 -8.52 9.27 6.97
CA LYS A 666 -8.45 10.42 6.06
C LYS A 666 -9.11 11.68 6.64
N GLN A 667 -10.21 11.54 7.40
CA GLN A 667 -10.85 12.67 8.06
C GLN A 667 -9.97 13.21 9.18
N PHE A 668 -9.41 12.31 10.00
CA PHE A 668 -8.53 12.69 11.10
C PHE A 668 -7.27 13.39 10.59
N GLU A 669 -6.62 12.87 9.56
CA GLU A 669 -5.50 13.52 8.88
C GLU A 669 -5.79 14.94 8.41
N ARG A 670 -7.01 15.21 7.92
CA ARG A 670 -7.41 16.54 7.43
C ARG A 670 -7.70 17.50 8.57
N LEU A 671 -8.26 16.99 9.67
CA LEU A 671 -8.48 17.77 10.88
C LEU A 671 -7.15 18.11 11.54
N ALA A 672 -6.23 17.15 11.71
CA ALA A 672 -4.95 17.33 12.39
C ALA A 672 -4.10 18.43 11.75
N GLY A 673 -4.06 18.46 10.41
CA GLY A 673 -3.32 19.46 9.64
C GLY A 673 -2.00 18.93 9.07
N ARG A 674 -1.14 19.84 8.62
CA ARG A 674 0.10 19.48 7.91
C ARG A 674 1.22 18.87 8.76
N PRO A 675 1.43 19.27 10.03
CA PRO A 675 2.56 18.77 10.83
C PRO A 675 2.48 17.28 11.20
N PHE A 676 1.33 16.65 11.02
CA PHE A 676 1.09 15.26 11.40
C PHE A 676 1.13 14.36 10.17
N LYS A 677 1.93 13.31 10.27
CA LYS A 677 1.99 12.22 9.30
C LYS A 677 0.83 11.24 9.56
N PRO A 678 0.40 10.47 8.55
CA PRO A 678 -0.62 9.42 8.73
C PRO A 678 -0.28 8.44 9.86
N GLU A 679 1.01 8.14 10.06
CA GLU A 679 1.52 7.28 11.12
C GLU A 679 1.23 7.87 12.51
N ASP A 680 1.54 9.16 12.73
CA ASP A 680 1.28 9.85 14.01
C ASP A 680 -0.22 9.77 14.41
N VAL A 681 -1.08 9.92 13.41
CA VAL A 681 -2.54 9.89 13.55
C VAL A 681 -3.01 8.46 13.84
N MET A 682 -2.47 7.47 13.14
CA MET A 682 -2.79 6.05 13.34
C MET A 682 -2.35 5.56 14.73
N ASP A 683 -1.21 6.00 15.23
CA ASP A 683 -0.71 5.61 16.55
C ASP A 683 -1.67 6.04 17.67
N VAL A 684 -2.23 7.27 17.57
CA VAL A 684 -3.26 7.74 18.51
C VAL A 684 -4.56 6.94 18.38
N LEU A 685 -4.98 6.58 17.16
CA LEU A 685 -6.16 5.74 16.95
C LEU A 685 -5.99 4.34 17.56
N LYS A 686 -4.83 3.71 17.35
CA LYS A 686 -4.49 2.40 17.93
C LYS A 686 -4.44 2.45 19.44
N GLN A 687 -3.84 3.49 20.02
CA GLN A 687 -3.83 3.63 21.48
C GLN A 687 -5.24 3.74 22.05
N LEU A 688 -6.13 4.51 21.42
CA LEU A 688 -7.53 4.62 21.85
C LEU A 688 -8.32 3.32 21.64
N GLU A 689 -7.94 2.51 20.66
CA GLU A 689 -8.47 1.15 20.48
C GLU A 689 -7.98 0.20 21.59
N ASP A 690 -6.69 0.22 21.91
CA ASP A 690 -6.08 -0.59 22.97
C ASP A 690 -6.63 -0.21 24.36
N ASP A 691 -6.89 1.07 24.60
CA ASP A 691 -7.54 1.60 25.81
C ASP A 691 -9.04 1.28 25.88
N GLY A 692 -9.62 0.71 24.82
CA GLY A 692 -11.04 0.37 24.71
C GLY A 692 -11.99 1.56 24.54
N VAL A 693 -11.45 2.75 24.27
CA VAL A 693 -12.22 3.98 24.03
C VAL A 693 -12.87 3.95 22.64
N PHE A 694 -12.14 3.44 21.64
CA PHE A 694 -12.63 3.28 20.28
C PHE A 694 -12.87 1.82 19.91
N ILE A 695 -13.90 1.62 19.10
CA ILE A 695 -14.07 0.43 18.27
C ILE A 695 -13.64 0.77 16.84
N LYS A 696 -13.03 -0.18 16.15
CA LYS A 696 -12.57 -0.03 14.76
C LYS A 696 -13.35 -0.97 13.84
N GLY A 697 -13.78 -0.49 12.68
CA GLY A 697 -14.39 -1.32 11.64
C GLY A 697 -15.37 -0.59 10.74
N PHE A 698 -16.37 -1.29 10.22
CA PHE A 698 -17.45 -0.68 9.43
C PHE A 698 -18.57 -0.23 10.37
N LEU A 699 -18.56 1.07 10.71
CA LEU A 699 -19.43 1.65 11.72
C LEU A 699 -20.56 2.52 11.15
N LEU A 700 -20.56 2.78 9.84
CA LEU A 700 -21.57 3.61 9.18
C LEU A 700 -22.18 2.87 7.99
N GLU A 701 -23.49 2.97 7.84
CA GLU A 701 -24.22 2.45 6.69
C GLU A 701 -23.76 3.11 5.38
N ASP A 702 -23.76 2.35 4.30
CA ASP A 702 -23.37 2.77 2.95
C ASP A 702 -21.94 3.37 2.84
N MET A 703 -21.09 3.13 3.84
CA MET A 703 -19.70 3.56 3.86
C MET A 703 -18.75 2.37 3.77
N PHE A 704 -17.96 2.31 2.68
CA PHE A 704 -16.95 1.28 2.44
C PHE A 704 -15.54 1.75 2.82
N GLU A 705 -15.41 2.31 4.03
CA GLU A 705 -14.15 2.77 4.63
C GLU A 705 -14.09 2.33 6.11
N ILE A 706 -12.89 2.07 6.62
CA ILE A 706 -12.69 1.76 8.03
C ILE A 706 -12.83 3.03 8.86
N CYS A 707 -13.60 2.89 9.93
CA CYS A 707 -13.92 3.94 10.86
C CYS A 707 -13.46 3.55 12.26
N TRP A 708 -13.07 4.56 13.04
CA TRP A 708 -12.90 4.48 14.48
C TRP A 708 -14.03 5.26 15.12
N GLY A 709 -14.70 4.68 16.10
CA GLY A 709 -15.84 5.32 16.75
C GLY A 709 -15.93 5.00 18.22
N ARG A 710 -16.56 5.90 18.98
CA ARG A 710 -16.83 5.69 20.40
C ARG A 710 -18.10 4.88 20.56
N LYS A 711 -17.98 3.70 21.15
CA LYS A 711 -19.12 2.79 21.33
C LYS A 711 -20.27 3.47 22.07
N GLU A 712 -20.00 4.14 23.18
CA GLU A 712 -21.02 4.83 23.99
C GLU A 712 -21.73 5.95 23.22
N MET A 713 -21.00 6.73 22.42
CA MET A 713 -21.61 7.81 21.63
C MET A 713 -22.49 7.26 20.50
N LEU A 714 -22.10 6.13 19.91
CA LEU A 714 -22.88 5.45 18.88
C LEU A 714 -24.15 4.81 19.44
N GLU A 715 -24.09 4.22 20.63
CA GLU A 715 -25.25 3.63 21.31
C GLU A 715 -26.28 4.69 21.72
N ASN A 716 -25.83 5.86 22.16
CA ASN A 716 -26.70 6.95 22.61
C ASN A 716 -27.19 7.87 21.46
N ALA A 717 -26.70 7.70 20.23
CA ALA A 717 -26.98 8.58 19.11
C ALA A 717 -28.48 8.66 18.75
N SER A 718 -29.21 7.56 18.95
CA SER A 718 -30.66 7.48 18.71
C SER A 718 -31.51 8.20 19.76
N GLU A 719 -30.95 8.52 20.94
CA GLU A 719 -31.68 9.21 22.02
C GLU A 719 -31.77 10.72 21.81
N LEU A 720 -30.94 11.28 20.93
CA LEU A 720 -30.88 12.70 20.65
C LEU A 720 -32.02 13.12 19.72
N ASP A 721 -32.61 14.29 19.97
CA ASP A 721 -33.62 14.89 19.09
C ASP A 721 -33.04 15.20 17.70
N PRO A 722 -33.85 15.12 16.62
CA PRO A 722 -33.37 15.46 15.28
C PRO A 722 -32.85 16.89 15.17
N MET A 723 -31.75 17.08 14.45
CA MET A 723 -31.14 18.40 14.25
C MET A 723 -32.01 19.29 13.36
N ARG A 724 -32.06 20.59 13.71
CA ARG A 724 -32.57 21.64 12.81
C ARG A 724 -31.80 21.69 11.49
N ASP A 725 -32.43 22.26 10.46
CA ASP A 725 -31.75 22.59 9.21
C ASP A 725 -30.59 23.56 9.46
N PHE A 726 -29.47 23.33 8.79
CA PHE A 726 -28.23 24.03 9.07
C PHE A 726 -27.36 24.21 7.83
N VAL A 727 -26.62 25.32 7.76
CA VAL A 727 -25.61 25.54 6.75
C VAL A 727 -24.24 25.61 7.42
N LEU A 728 -23.39 24.63 7.12
CA LEU A 728 -22.01 24.57 7.60
C LEU A 728 -21.12 25.42 6.68
N PRO A 729 -20.54 26.54 7.17
CA PRO A 729 -19.67 27.37 6.36
C PRO A 729 -18.29 26.70 6.14
N PRO A 730 -17.59 27.01 5.03
CA PRO A 730 -16.25 26.47 4.76
C PRO A 730 -15.18 26.97 5.74
N SER A 731 -15.51 27.97 6.56
CA SER A 731 -14.67 28.51 7.61
C SER A 731 -14.78 27.76 8.93
N ASP A 732 -15.76 26.87 9.07
CA ASP A 732 -16.01 26.11 10.30
C ASP A 732 -14.85 25.14 10.61
N PRO A 733 -14.46 24.99 11.90
CA PRO A 733 -13.49 23.98 12.31
C PRO A 733 -13.82 22.54 11.87
N LEU A 734 -15.11 22.19 11.73
CA LEU A 734 -15.54 20.86 11.27
C LEU A 734 -15.58 20.70 9.74
N ALA A 735 -15.42 21.77 8.96
CA ALA A 735 -15.44 21.68 7.49
C ALA A 735 -14.48 20.62 6.89
N PRO A 736 -13.26 20.39 7.45
CA PRO A 736 -12.36 19.33 6.96
C PRO A 736 -12.95 17.91 7.08
N TYR A 737 -13.78 17.64 8.11
CA TYR A 737 -14.44 16.35 8.33
C TYR A 737 -15.36 15.97 7.15
N PHE A 738 -16.07 16.96 6.59
CA PHE A 738 -16.99 16.77 5.46
C PHE A 738 -16.34 16.92 4.08
N SER A 739 -15.03 17.12 4.00
CA SER A 739 -14.36 17.44 2.72
C SER A 739 -14.44 16.31 1.68
N ALA A 740 -14.53 15.03 2.10
CA ALA A 740 -14.71 13.90 1.18
C ALA A 740 -16.12 13.92 0.59
N LEU A 741 -17.13 13.98 1.45
CA LEU A 741 -18.53 14.13 1.06
C LEU A 741 -18.74 15.33 0.12
N LEU A 742 -18.13 16.49 0.44
CA LEU A 742 -18.26 17.69 -0.38
C LEU A 742 -17.71 17.48 -1.81
N ARG A 743 -16.58 16.79 -1.94
CA ARG A 743 -15.94 16.53 -3.23
C ARG A 743 -16.68 15.47 -4.03
N GLU A 744 -17.07 14.38 -3.39
CA GLU A 744 -17.66 13.22 -4.05
C GLU A 744 -19.11 13.48 -4.45
N ARG A 745 -19.92 14.09 -3.56
CA ARG A 745 -21.34 14.34 -3.83
C ARG A 745 -21.58 15.63 -4.63
N PHE A 746 -20.78 16.68 -4.39
CA PHE A 746 -21.04 18.01 -4.95
C PHE A 746 -19.92 18.58 -5.84
N GLY A 747 -18.79 17.89 -5.98
CA GLY A 747 -17.68 18.33 -6.85
C GLY A 747 -16.92 19.57 -6.36
N PHE A 748 -17.14 20.02 -5.12
CA PHE A 748 -16.44 21.18 -4.56
C PHE A 748 -15.27 20.79 -3.66
N GLY A 749 -14.21 21.59 -3.68
CA GLY A 749 -13.10 21.46 -2.72
C GLY A 749 -13.33 22.20 -1.41
N SER A 750 -14.09 23.31 -1.45
CA SER A 750 -14.46 24.15 -0.32
C SER A 750 -15.70 24.94 -0.71
N ALA A 751 -16.77 24.82 0.08
CA ALA A 751 -18.08 25.42 -0.15
C ALA A 751 -18.90 25.38 1.16
N TYR A 752 -20.00 26.12 1.20
CA TYR A 752 -21.03 25.99 2.23
C TYR A 752 -21.80 24.69 2.00
N LEU A 753 -21.98 23.88 3.05
CA LEU A 753 -22.76 22.63 3.01
C LEU A 753 -24.13 22.86 3.64
N VAL A 754 -25.18 22.45 2.95
CA VAL A 754 -26.57 22.61 3.38
C VAL A 754 -27.08 21.27 3.88
N PHE A 755 -27.47 21.23 5.16
CA PHE A 755 -28.04 20.08 5.83
C PHE A 755 -29.55 20.26 6.00
N HIS A 756 -30.30 19.24 5.62
CA HIS A 756 -31.74 19.12 5.86
C HIS A 756 -32.04 17.71 6.37
N ASN A 757 -32.72 17.60 7.52
CA ASN A 757 -32.93 16.33 8.22
C ASN A 757 -31.62 15.53 8.36
N GLU A 758 -30.54 16.20 8.77
CA GLU A 758 -29.21 15.60 9.02
C GLU A 758 -28.50 15.03 7.79
N ASP A 759 -29.10 15.09 6.60
CA ASP A 759 -28.43 14.77 5.34
C ASP A 759 -27.94 16.03 4.65
N ALA A 760 -26.75 15.95 4.05
CA ALA A 760 -26.20 17.02 3.23
C ALA A 760 -26.88 17.00 1.85
N ILE A 761 -27.80 17.92 1.60
CA ILE A 761 -28.64 17.92 0.39
C ILE A 761 -28.11 18.83 -0.73
N ALA A 762 -27.30 19.84 -0.37
CA ALA A 762 -26.73 20.79 -1.33
C ALA A 762 -25.40 21.37 -0.85
N ALA A 763 -24.66 21.96 -1.78
CA ALA A 763 -23.50 22.78 -1.48
C ALA A 763 -23.43 24.00 -2.40
N PHE A 764 -22.90 25.12 -1.89
CA PHE A 764 -22.79 26.35 -2.67
C PHE A 764 -21.54 27.16 -2.36
N LYS A 765 -21.08 27.92 -3.35
CA LYS A 765 -20.05 28.94 -3.18
C LYS A 765 -20.71 30.31 -3.15
N ALA A 766 -20.28 31.12 -2.20
CA ALA A 766 -20.72 32.50 -2.12
C ALA A 766 -19.55 33.43 -1.83
N ASN A 767 -19.64 34.64 -2.37
CA ASN A 767 -18.80 35.76 -2.00
C ASN A 767 -19.60 36.70 -1.10
N THR A 768 -19.04 37.02 0.06
CA THR A 768 -19.64 38.02 0.96
C THR A 768 -18.98 39.37 0.66
N ARG A 769 -19.75 40.32 0.11
CA ARG A 769 -19.30 41.69 -0.13
C ARG A 769 -20.45 42.66 0.17
N ASN A 770 -20.13 43.78 0.84
CA ASN A 770 -21.10 44.82 1.22
C ASN A 770 -22.33 44.26 1.97
N ASP A 771 -22.10 43.30 2.89
CA ASP A 771 -23.14 42.60 3.65
C ASP A 771 -24.17 41.84 2.80
N ILE A 772 -23.78 41.42 1.59
CA ILE A 772 -24.59 40.58 0.70
C ILE A 772 -23.92 39.23 0.51
N ILE A 773 -24.71 38.15 0.57
CA ILE A 773 -24.27 36.80 0.20
C ILE A 773 -24.57 36.60 -1.29
N ASP A 774 -23.55 36.72 -2.14
CA ASP A 774 -23.67 36.51 -3.58
C ASP A 774 -23.29 35.07 -3.95
N VAL A 775 -24.29 34.24 -4.25
CA VAL A 775 -24.11 32.82 -4.60
C VAL A 775 -23.64 32.70 -6.05
N THR A 776 -22.40 32.22 -6.22
CA THR A 776 -21.76 32.08 -7.54
C THR A 776 -22.00 30.72 -8.16
N ASP A 777 -21.93 29.66 -7.35
CA ASP A 777 -22.16 28.27 -7.78
C ASP A 777 -23.04 27.56 -6.75
N PHE A 778 -23.90 26.66 -7.22
CA PHE A 778 -24.81 25.88 -6.38
C PHE A 778 -25.04 24.50 -7.02
N VAL A 779 -24.94 23.45 -6.21
CA VAL A 779 -25.18 22.06 -6.60
C VAL A 779 -26.10 21.43 -5.57
N THR A 780 -27.16 20.77 -6.03
CA THR A 780 -28.17 20.11 -5.19
C THR A 780 -28.75 18.91 -5.92
N ASP A 781 -29.37 17.99 -5.18
CA ASP A 781 -30.32 17.06 -5.78
C ASP A 781 -31.53 17.84 -6.34
N PRO A 782 -31.91 17.66 -7.62
CA PRO A 782 -33.07 18.31 -8.21
C PRO A 782 -34.39 18.11 -7.44
N LYS A 783 -34.54 16.98 -6.73
CA LYS A 783 -35.75 16.68 -5.94
C LYS A 783 -35.84 17.51 -4.65
N LEU A 784 -34.70 17.95 -4.13
CA LEU A 784 -34.57 18.68 -2.85
C LEU A 784 -34.17 20.15 -3.05
N GLU A 785 -34.26 20.66 -4.29
CA GLU A 785 -33.84 22.03 -4.65
C GLU A 785 -34.65 23.09 -3.88
N LYS A 786 -35.94 22.85 -3.63
CA LYS A 786 -36.81 23.79 -2.90
C LYS A 786 -36.43 23.88 -1.44
N GLU A 787 -36.17 22.73 -0.81
CA GLU A 787 -35.74 22.59 0.57
C GLU A 787 -34.36 23.24 0.75
N ALA A 788 -33.39 22.93 -0.13
CA ALA A 788 -32.07 23.54 -0.10
C ALA A 788 -32.14 25.09 -0.17
N VAL A 789 -32.95 25.64 -1.08
CA VAL A 789 -33.11 27.10 -1.19
C VAL A 789 -33.82 27.69 0.04
N ARG A 790 -34.75 26.98 0.67
CA ARG A 790 -35.36 27.40 1.95
C ARG A 790 -34.28 27.55 3.02
N VAL A 791 -33.47 26.50 3.23
CA VAL A 791 -32.41 26.50 4.26
C VAL A 791 -31.38 27.60 4.01
N ILE A 792 -30.99 27.85 2.75
CA ILE A 792 -30.07 28.94 2.41
C ILE A 792 -30.70 30.31 2.74
N LYS A 793 -32.00 30.50 2.49
CA LYS A 793 -32.71 31.75 2.84
C LYS A 793 -32.77 31.97 4.34
N GLU A 794 -33.02 30.92 5.11
CA GLU A 794 -33.00 30.97 6.57
C GLU A 794 -31.60 31.32 7.09
N PHE A 795 -30.56 30.68 6.57
CA PHE A 795 -29.18 31.02 6.88
C PHE A 795 -28.84 32.49 6.60
N ALA A 796 -29.24 33.02 5.45
CA ALA A 796 -29.00 34.42 5.12
C ALA A 796 -29.76 35.39 6.03
N TRP A 797 -30.99 35.03 6.42
CA TRP A 797 -31.79 35.76 7.39
C TRP A 797 -31.14 35.75 8.78
N GLU A 798 -30.62 34.61 9.24
CA GLU A 798 -29.90 34.49 10.52
C GLU A 798 -28.66 35.40 10.63
N HIS A 799 -28.08 35.76 9.48
CA HIS A 799 -26.91 36.64 9.37
C HIS A 799 -27.26 38.09 9.03
N ASN A 800 -28.55 38.43 8.88
CA ASN A 800 -29.02 39.75 8.43
C ASN A 800 -28.39 40.21 7.10
N MET A 801 -28.10 39.27 6.19
CA MET A 801 -27.50 39.55 4.88
C MET A 801 -28.45 39.12 3.76
N PRO A 802 -28.82 40.00 2.81
CA PRO A 802 -29.62 39.58 1.66
C PRO A 802 -28.86 38.60 0.75
N LEU A 803 -29.59 37.65 0.17
CA LEU A 803 -29.10 36.75 -0.87
C LEU A 803 -29.24 37.37 -2.26
N ARG A 804 -28.17 37.27 -3.05
CA ARG A 804 -28.17 37.56 -4.50
C ARG A 804 -27.44 36.46 -5.26
N GLY A 805 -27.68 36.38 -6.56
CA GLY A 805 -26.92 35.50 -7.45
C GLY A 805 -27.74 35.04 -8.65
N LYS A 806 -27.12 35.06 -9.84
CA LYS A 806 -27.76 34.64 -11.11
C LYS A 806 -28.29 33.20 -11.08
N VAL A 807 -27.75 32.36 -10.20
CA VAL A 807 -28.17 30.97 -10.03
C VAL A 807 -29.46 30.89 -9.22
N LEU A 808 -29.56 31.66 -8.13
CA LEU A 808 -30.78 31.77 -7.33
C LEU A 808 -31.92 32.42 -8.11
N ASP A 809 -31.63 33.41 -8.96
CA ASP A 809 -32.64 34.05 -9.81
C ASP A 809 -33.20 33.09 -10.88
N ARG A 810 -32.37 32.18 -11.41
CA ARG A 810 -32.83 31.12 -12.33
C ARG A 810 -33.71 30.09 -11.64
N ILE A 811 -33.36 29.70 -10.40
CA ILE A 811 -34.16 28.76 -9.60
C ILE A 811 -35.50 29.40 -9.21
N ARG A 812 -35.53 30.70 -8.87
CA ARG A 812 -36.78 31.44 -8.59
C ARG A 812 -37.71 31.55 -9.81
N GLY A 813 -37.19 31.41 -11.02
CA GLY A 813 -37.95 31.49 -12.27
C GLY A 813 -38.46 30.14 -12.79
N ARG A 814 -38.13 29.03 -12.13
CA ARG A 814 -38.63 27.66 -12.40
C ARG A 814 -39.70 27.32 -11.35
#